data_AF-A0A527PSU0-F1
#
_entry.id   AF-A0A527PSU0-F1
#
_cell.length_a   1.000
_cell.length_b   1.000
_cell.length_c   1.000
_cell.angle_alpha   90.00
_cell.angle_beta   90.00
_cell.angle_gamma   90.00
#
_symmetry.space_group_name_H-M   'P 1'
#
loop_
_entity.id
_entity.type
_entity.pdbx_description
1 polymer ?
#
loop_
_entity_poly.entity_id
_entity_poly.type
_entity_poly.pdbx_seq_one_letter_code
_entity_poly.pdbx_strand_id
1 'polypeptide(L)'
;MLRPVHVLLLSCLAVLSCFALAPLAGGAFAAQVSSDKPDDAAKKAVLAEAISICDRGASVPLDPEAKAPPVQYGELFPQDMNLSKLKGLADKCQAAMLGAPQEKRLTLQWLRVEVALDQPGLTWLIPQVKLLADGGSPEANFLLYDFYSVHRRDSADADAPSVTREMALDALQKAGAAGHLTALMTLLRQYNDGPLLRRDARKLVETAQHIIDAPVQGQSPGEWDSQVRKDMPLLIAQTTLEKDGFTGDEQQKAFHAVEADSQAGTNDSGRSALAYITALRLGRGTPQDAAKARQLLEARPGHDDYAIPMLADMLAKGEGGPVDGKRAIAMLRAAHVAEAGPMLAGLLLDGKFVGRQPRAAVQLFNLSWDLDACIRLAGSLLDYDGVRVDYPDLLTERLRDGADAGEPGAALALARLELSDNQQFKSEDQARAMLKPLADGGDRDALWLYASTQYANLDSTSYRPSRRDGGLSDDDLKALIDEGEGKKEPQAYLLHAKLLRRGLVYPQDDVRATAMLINAANLGSVEAMVLLGDAYDNGLGIDKNPRERLHAWREAARLGSLKAKGKLADAFTFDSFDHLMTLREGITNRIALYNDGFGRMGAGVFGGDAGIELSGLFSGPASSAGTAAVAAAVMDAFREAPAGLDEENLVSVGKALPDEIRVAIETTLKSEGFYAGEPKGYFGPDARKALAAWVDAKGPLVDASSPQAVAGTEQAAPAASLLAGEILDRVRDKVFAQAQAAKTDKQKLAAIKRLGMLARYGDLPSRWVLMRNYHQARAIRSVVTPEEITRYALDILVSKPDGVDKPEFEFIFDLTQIAQDRKSKAVGSATLQAIRDDPRLQDALTLGAIMGQFTFAPDACHSVLAAARKAGIDGVGEDGCDEQTRAALIAFAKGKGATGIDATARKAAAEEIKTLDAQAAK
;
A
#
# COMPACT_ATOMS: atom_id res chain seq x y z
N MET A 1 -18.55 23.36 5.26
CA MET A 1 -19.89 23.15 5.83
C MET A 1 -20.93 23.76 4.89
N LEU A 2 -21.74 22.87 4.30
CA LEU A 2 -23.15 22.97 3.88
C LEU A 2 -23.66 24.20 3.09
N ARG A 3 -23.75 24.05 1.76
CA ARG A 3 -24.90 24.55 0.96
C ARG A 3 -26.03 23.50 0.98
N PRO A 4 -27.29 23.95 0.84
CA PRO A 4 -28.18 23.28 -0.11
C PRO A 4 -28.83 24.27 -1.10
N VAL A 5 -28.90 23.79 -2.33
CA VAL A 5 -29.64 24.27 -3.51
C VAL A 5 -31.12 24.47 -3.19
N HIS A 6 -31.82 25.43 -3.83
CA HIS A 6 -33.17 25.22 -4.40
C HIS A 6 -33.39 26.13 -5.64
N VAL A 7 -33.75 25.45 -6.73
CA VAL A 7 -34.19 25.98 -8.02
C VAL A 7 -35.63 26.49 -7.90
N LEU A 8 -35.92 27.67 -8.45
CA LEU A 8 -37.26 28.02 -8.92
C LEU A 8 -37.14 29.00 -10.11
N LEU A 9 -37.25 28.42 -11.30
CA LEU A 9 -37.56 29.12 -12.55
C LEU A 9 -39.01 29.61 -12.52
N LEU A 10 -39.25 30.89 -12.83
CA LEU A 10 -40.36 31.37 -13.67
C LEU A 10 -40.26 32.89 -13.91
N SER A 11 -39.87 33.23 -15.14
CA SER A 11 -40.42 34.30 -16.01
C SER A 11 -40.86 35.65 -15.42
N CYS A 12 -40.20 36.73 -15.88
CA CYS A 12 -40.89 37.77 -16.65
C CYS A 12 -39.90 38.67 -17.42
N LEU A 13 -40.04 38.66 -18.74
CA LEU A 13 -39.42 39.54 -19.73
C LEU A 13 -40.10 40.93 -19.76
N ALA A 14 -39.39 41.88 -20.38
CA ALA A 14 -39.75 43.26 -20.75
C ALA A 14 -39.51 44.30 -19.64
N VAL A 15 -38.78 45.39 -19.83
CA VAL A 15 -38.80 46.32 -20.98
C VAL A 15 -37.42 46.94 -21.20
N LEU A 16 -36.96 46.88 -22.45
CA LEU A 16 -35.85 47.65 -23.00
C LEU A 16 -36.45 48.76 -23.88
N SER A 17 -35.74 49.89 -23.98
CA SER A 17 -35.76 50.93 -25.03
C SER A 17 -36.41 52.31 -24.73
N CYS A 18 -35.79 53.32 -25.38
CA CYS A 18 -36.00 54.78 -25.39
C CYS A 18 -35.12 55.56 -24.37
N PHE A 19 -34.17 56.43 -24.75
CA PHE A 19 -34.16 57.43 -25.82
C PHE A 19 -32.75 57.77 -26.37
N ALA A 20 -32.77 58.32 -27.59
CA ALA A 20 -31.69 58.57 -28.52
C ALA A 20 -30.90 59.89 -28.34
N LEU A 21 -29.73 59.94 -29.00
CA LEU A 21 -28.86 61.08 -29.31
C LEU A 21 -29.49 62.08 -30.31
N ALA A 22 -29.33 63.39 -30.09
CA ALA A 22 -28.96 64.40 -31.10
C ALA A 22 -28.68 65.80 -30.47
N PRO A 23 -27.93 66.70 -31.15
CA PRO A 23 -26.98 67.65 -30.55
C PRO A 23 -27.39 69.13 -30.68
N LEU A 24 -26.69 70.07 -30.02
CA LEU A 24 -26.60 71.49 -30.43
C LEU A 24 -25.41 72.21 -29.77
N ALA A 25 -24.72 73.03 -30.57
CA ALA A 25 -23.60 73.88 -30.19
C ALA A 25 -24.04 75.34 -29.96
N GLY A 26 -23.28 76.07 -29.14
CA GLY A 26 -23.12 77.53 -29.22
C GLY A 26 -23.46 78.34 -27.95
N GLY A 27 -22.51 79.18 -27.50
CA GLY A 27 -22.84 80.41 -26.76
C GLY A 27 -22.06 80.68 -25.46
N ALA A 28 -21.29 81.76 -25.46
CA ALA A 28 -20.36 82.23 -24.43
C ALA A 28 -20.95 82.73 -23.09
N PHE A 29 -20.12 82.59 -22.04
CA PHE A 29 -19.91 83.41 -20.83
C PHE A 29 -21.01 84.37 -20.33
N ALA A 30 -21.46 84.13 -19.09
CA ALA A 30 -21.59 85.16 -18.08
C ALA A 30 -21.39 84.56 -16.67
N ALA A 31 -20.52 85.20 -15.88
CA ALA A 31 -20.24 84.84 -14.50
C ALA A 31 -21.43 85.21 -13.60
N GLN A 32 -21.90 84.27 -12.77
CA GLN A 32 -22.69 84.58 -11.60
C GLN A 32 -22.34 83.63 -10.46
N VAL A 33 -21.90 84.22 -9.35
CA VAL A 33 -21.52 83.59 -8.10
C VAL A 33 -22.76 83.06 -7.37
N SER A 34 -22.67 81.77 -6.99
CA SER A 34 -23.31 81.10 -5.84
C SER A 34 -24.82 81.26 -5.61
N SER A 35 -25.54 80.18 -5.90
CA SER A 35 -26.48 79.60 -4.93
C SER A 35 -26.49 78.08 -5.14
N ASP A 36 -25.67 77.35 -4.37
CA ASP A 36 -25.80 75.88 -4.28
C ASP A 36 -27.19 75.60 -3.69
N LYS A 37 -28.07 74.96 -4.48
CA LYS A 37 -29.40 74.54 -4.02
C LYS A 37 -29.22 73.52 -2.86
N PRO A 38 -30.13 73.48 -1.86
CA PRO A 38 -30.06 72.52 -0.76
C PRO A 38 -29.89 71.06 -1.22
N ASP A 39 -30.49 70.71 -2.37
CA ASP A 39 -30.40 69.37 -2.98
C ASP A 39 -29.00 69.03 -3.52
N ASP A 40 -28.21 70.01 -3.97
CA ASP A 40 -26.86 69.79 -4.49
C ASP A 40 -25.84 69.64 -3.36
N ALA A 41 -26.03 70.37 -2.25
CA ALA A 41 -25.24 70.19 -1.03
C ALA A 41 -25.50 68.83 -0.37
N ALA A 42 -26.77 68.39 -0.33
CA ALA A 42 -27.15 67.08 0.21
C ALA A 42 -26.55 65.93 -0.62
N LYS A 43 -26.61 66.01 -1.97
CA LYS A 43 -25.99 65.02 -2.85
C LYS A 43 -24.46 64.95 -2.71
N LYS A 44 -23.79 66.10 -2.60
CA LYS A 44 -22.34 66.16 -2.32
C LYS A 44 -22.00 65.52 -0.98
N ALA A 45 -22.81 65.72 0.06
CA ALA A 45 -22.61 65.11 1.37
C ALA A 45 -22.76 63.58 1.34
N VAL A 46 -23.79 63.06 0.66
CA VAL A 46 -24.00 61.61 0.50
C VAL A 46 -22.86 60.95 -0.28
N LEU A 47 -22.38 61.61 -1.34
CA LEU A 47 -21.23 61.13 -2.10
C LEU A 47 -19.95 61.14 -1.26
N ALA A 48 -19.69 62.22 -0.51
CA ALA A 48 -18.53 62.30 0.37
C ALA A 48 -18.55 61.22 1.47
N GLU A 49 -19.74 60.91 2.02
CA GLU A 49 -19.92 59.81 2.95
C GLU A 49 -19.65 58.45 2.29
N ALA A 50 -20.17 58.21 1.08
CA ALA A 50 -19.92 56.98 0.33
C ALA A 50 -18.42 56.77 0.04
N ILE A 51 -17.72 57.82 -0.40
CA ILE A 51 -16.27 57.81 -0.60
C ILE A 51 -15.54 57.50 0.70
N SER A 52 -15.91 58.15 1.81
CA SER A 52 -15.26 57.93 3.12
C SER A 52 -15.49 56.51 3.66
N ILE A 53 -16.67 55.92 3.43
CA ILE A 53 -16.96 54.53 3.81
C ILE A 53 -16.13 53.57 2.95
N CYS A 54 -16.10 53.78 1.62
CA CYS A 54 -15.33 52.93 0.73
C CYS A 54 -13.82 53.01 1.00
N ASP A 55 -13.26 54.22 1.15
CA ASP A 55 -11.84 54.41 1.47
C ASP A 55 -11.49 53.69 2.79
N ARG A 56 -12.33 53.75 3.83
CA ARG A 56 -12.04 53.06 5.11
C ARG A 56 -12.27 51.55 5.09
N GLY A 57 -13.21 51.08 4.26
CA GLY A 57 -13.63 49.67 4.24
C GLY A 57 -12.93 48.82 3.19
N ALA A 58 -12.38 49.44 2.14
CA ALA A 58 -11.86 48.74 0.98
C ALA A 58 -10.51 49.29 0.45
N SER A 59 -9.82 50.15 1.23
CA SER A 59 -8.51 50.71 0.85
C SER A 59 -7.55 49.62 0.35
N VAL A 60 -6.93 49.88 -0.81
CA VAL A 60 -6.14 48.89 -1.54
C VAL A 60 -4.68 48.91 -1.06
N PRO A 61 -4.09 47.75 -0.70
CA PRO A 61 -2.67 47.65 -0.39
C PRO A 61 -1.79 48.12 -1.56
N LEU A 62 -0.72 48.86 -1.25
CA LEU A 62 0.24 49.41 -2.22
C LEU A 62 -0.32 50.41 -3.24
N ASP A 63 -1.56 50.86 -3.08
CA ASP A 63 -2.12 51.92 -3.93
C ASP A 63 -1.53 53.29 -3.53
N PRO A 64 -0.77 53.96 -4.43
CA PRO A 64 -0.21 55.28 -4.14
C PRO A 64 -1.27 56.37 -3.96
N GLU A 65 -2.51 56.15 -4.44
CA GLU A 65 -3.63 57.08 -4.30
C GLU A 65 -4.46 56.85 -3.01
N ALA A 66 -4.11 55.84 -2.21
CA ALA A 66 -4.86 55.48 -1.00
C ALA A 66 -4.97 56.64 0.01
N LYS A 67 -6.19 56.90 0.49
CA LYS A 67 -6.51 57.96 1.46
C LYS A 67 -6.80 57.45 2.88
N ALA A 68 -6.75 56.14 3.08
CA ALA A 68 -6.96 55.48 4.35
C ALA A 68 -5.96 54.32 4.52
N PRO A 69 -5.71 53.85 5.76
CA PRO A 69 -4.90 52.66 6.00
C PRO A 69 -5.36 51.48 5.13
N PRO A 70 -4.42 50.64 4.64
CA PRO A 70 -4.76 49.49 3.81
C PRO A 70 -5.66 48.51 4.56
N VAL A 71 -6.64 47.96 3.85
CA VAL A 71 -7.44 46.83 4.34
C VAL A 71 -6.90 45.58 3.68
N GLN A 72 -6.56 44.54 4.44
CA GLN A 72 -6.12 43.27 3.85
C GLN A 72 -7.32 42.50 3.29
N TYR A 73 -7.10 41.64 2.29
CA TYR A 73 -8.23 41.03 1.58
C TYR A 73 -9.12 40.20 2.52
N GLY A 74 -8.52 39.47 3.46
CA GLY A 74 -9.25 38.72 4.49
C GLY A 74 -10.04 39.60 5.46
N GLU A 75 -9.67 40.87 5.64
CA GLU A 75 -10.35 41.83 6.54
C GLU A 75 -11.61 42.43 5.90
N LEU A 76 -11.83 42.23 4.60
CA LEU A 76 -13.09 42.57 3.94
C LEU A 76 -14.23 41.72 4.49
N PHE A 77 -13.95 40.48 4.88
CA PHE A 77 -14.94 39.57 5.42
C PHE A 77 -15.24 39.93 6.88
N PRO A 78 -16.50 40.23 7.22
CA PRO A 78 -16.85 40.61 8.58
C PRO A 78 -16.65 39.42 9.51
N GLN A 79 -16.18 39.65 10.74
CA GLN A 79 -15.85 38.56 11.69
C GLN A 79 -17.05 37.66 12.03
N ASP A 80 -18.28 38.19 11.94
CA ASP A 80 -19.52 37.43 12.13
C ASP A 80 -20.00 36.71 10.86
N MET A 81 -19.21 36.74 9.78
CA MET A 81 -19.49 36.16 8.45
C MET A 81 -20.82 36.63 7.84
N ASN A 82 -21.37 37.75 8.31
CA ASN A 82 -22.60 38.32 7.80
C ASN A 82 -22.35 39.11 6.51
N LEU A 83 -22.44 38.42 5.37
CA LEU A 83 -22.18 38.99 4.03
C LEU A 83 -23.08 40.18 3.65
N SER A 84 -24.19 40.44 4.37
CA SER A 84 -24.98 41.66 4.15
C SER A 84 -24.20 42.94 4.45
N LYS A 85 -23.22 42.89 5.37
CA LYS A 85 -22.32 44.01 5.66
C LYS A 85 -21.35 44.25 4.50
N LEU A 86 -20.80 43.18 3.93
CA LEU A 86 -19.94 43.25 2.75
C LEU A 86 -20.72 43.78 1.53
N LYS A 87 -21.98 43.37 1.37
CA LYS A 87 -22.90 43.93 0.37
C LYS A 87 -23.15 45.42 0.58
N GLY A 88 -23.41 45.84 1.83
CA GLY A 88 -23.57 47.26 2.15
C GLY A 88 -22.31 48.09 1.84
N LEU A 89 -21.12 47.51 2.02
CA LEU A 89 -19.86 48.12 1.60
C LEU A 89 -19.75 48.18 0.07
N ALA A 90 -20.13 47.11 -0.65
CA ALA A 90 -20.17 47.08 -2.11
C ALA A 90 -21.04 48.20 -2.69
N ASP A 91 -22.26 48.36 -2.16
CA ASP A 91 -23.20 49.41 -2.57
C ASP A 91 -22.62 50.82 -2.38
N LYS A 92 -21.91 51.05 -1.26
CA LYS A 92 -21.26 52.34 -0.97
C LYS A 92 -20.06 52.58 -1.88
N CYS A 93 -19.24 51.57 -2.14
CA CYS A 93 -18.13 51.65 -3.08
C CYS A 93 -18.59 51.88 -4.52
N GLN A 94 -19.68 51.24 -4.94
CA GLN A 94 -20.29 51.47 -6.24
C GLN A 94 -20.77 52.92 -6.38
N ALA A 95 -21.48 53.44 -5.37
CA ALA A 95 -21.93 54.82 -5.35
C ALA A 95 -20.77 55.83 -5.38
N ALA A 96 -19.67 55.54 -4.66
CA ALA A 96 -18.46 56.35 -4.66
C ALA A 96 -17.79 56.38 -6.06
N MET A 97 -17.62 55.21 -6.69
CA MET A 97 -17.03 55.06 -8.02
C MET A 97 -17.86 55.79 -9.09
N LEU A 98 -19.18 55.61 -9.08
CA LEU A 98 -20.08 56.28 -10.03
C LEU A 98 -20.16 57.79 -9.83
N GLY A 99 -20.08 58.27 -8.59
CA GLY A 99 -20.16 59.69 -8.25
C GLY A 99 -18.85 60.45 -8.42
N ALA A 100 -17.71 59.76 -8.46
CA ALA A 100 -16.39 60.35 -8.66
C ALA A 100 -15.53 59.54 -9.66
N PRO A 101 -15.96 59.42 -10.93
CA PRO A 101 -15.33 58.56 -11.93
C PRO A 101 -13.88 58.94 -12.29
N GLN A 102 -13.44 60.16 -11.95
CA GLN A 102 -12.07 60.62 -12.10
C GLN A 102 -11.10 60.01 -11.08
N GLU A 103 -11.59 59.48 -9.96
CA GLU A 103 -10.78 58.91 -8.87
C GLU A 103 -10.55 57.42 -9.12
N LYS A 104 -9.47 57.08 -9.83
CA LYS A 104 -9.20 55.71 -10.29
C LYS A 104 -9.12 54.68 -9.16
N ARG A 105 -8.64 55.06 -7.97
CA ARG A 105 -8.63 54.18 -6.78
C ARG A 105 -10.00 53.59 -6.44
N LEU A 106 -11.09 54.36 -6.62
CA LEU A 106 -12.44 53.93 -6.20
C LEU A 106 -12.93 52.76 -7.06
N THR A 107 -12.51 52.69 -8.33
CA THR A 107 -12.80 51.57 -9.21
C THR A 107 -12.18 50.28 -8.68
N LEU A 108 -10.92 50.32 -8.24
CA LEU A 108 -10.22 49.13 -7.74
C LEU A 108 -10.77 48.70 -6.36
N GLN A 109 -11.10 49.65 -5.49
CA GLN A 109 -11.78 49.39 -4.22
C GLN A 109 -13.13 48.70 -4.42
N TRP A 110 -13.95 49.18 -5.37
CA TRP A 110 -15.23 48.56 -5.71
C TRP A 110 -15.05 47.16 -6.29
N LEU A 111 -14.17 46.98 -7.30
CA LEU A 111 -13.92 45.67 -7.93
C LEU A 111 -13.47 44.62 -6.92
N ARG A 112 -12.59 44.98 -5.98
CA ARG A 112 -12.15 44.09 -4.90
C ARG A 112 -13.30 43.60 -4.04
N VAL A 113 -14.19 44.50 -3.64
CA VAL A 113 -15.36 44.15 -2.81
C VAL A 113 -16.34 43.29 -3.59
N GLU A 114 -16.54 43.54 -4.89
CA GLU A 114 -17.38 42.69 -5.75
C GLU A 114 -16.82 41.28 -5.93
N VAL A 115 -15.51 41.14 -6.15
CA VAL A 115 -14.85 39.82 -6.23
C VAL A 115 -14.98 39.07 -4.91
N ALA A 116 -14.77 39.75 -3.76
CA ALA A 116 -14.93 39.15 -2.45
C ALA A 116 -16.40 38.77 -2.13
N LEU A 117 -17.37 39.52 -2.63
CA LEU A 117 -18.80 39.28 -2.40
C LEU A 117 -19.35 38.13 -3.28
N ASP A 118 -18.70 37.86 -4.41
CA ASP A 118 -18.98 36.75 -5.31
C ASP A 118 -20.47 36.61 -5.74
N GLN A 119 -21.05 37.70 -6.26
CA GLN A 119 -22.45 37.75 -6.70
C GLN A 119 -22.64 37.31 -8.17
N PRO A 120 -23.84 36.82 -8.54
CA PRO A 120 -24.19 36.53 -9.92
C PRO A 120 -23.92 37.75 -10.83
N GLY A 121 -23.15 37.55 -11.90
CA GLY A 121 -22.74 38.61 -12.82
C GLY A 121 -21.30 39.10 -12.65
N LEU A 122 -20.56 38.61 -11.64
CA LEU A 122 -19.13 38.91 -11.45
C LEU A 122 -18.28 38.66 -12.70
N THR A 123 -18.63 37.65 -13.50
CA THR A 123 -17.97 37.34 -14.78
C THR A 123 -17.93 38.53 -15.76
N TRP A 124 -18.89 39.44 -15.71
CA TRP A 124 -18.89 40.68 -16.51
C TRP A 124 -17.82 41.69 -16.09
N LEU A 125 -17.36 41.62 -14.84
CA LEU A 125 -16.34 42.52 -14.29
C LEU A 125 -14.91 42.01 -14.55
N ILE A 126 -14.75 40.71 -14.82
CA ILE A 126 -13.44 40.08 -15.04
C ILE A 126 -12.62 40.75 -16.16
N PRO A 127 -13.17 41.14 -17.32
CA PRO A 127 -12.41 41.89 -18.33
C PRO A 127 -11.81 43.20 -17.80
N GLN A 128 -12.50 43.90 -16.89
CA GLN A 128 -11.99 45.11 -16.28
C GLN A 128 -10.87 44.82 -15.26
N VAL A 129 -11.01 43.76 -14.47
CA VAL A 129 -9.95 43.28 -13.57
C VAL A 129 -8.70 42.91 -14.38
N LYS A 130 -8.85 42.19 -15.49
CA LYS A 130 -7.75 41.86 -16.42
C LYS A 130 -7.05 43.10 -16.95
N LEU A 131 -7.80 44.10 -17.41
CA LEU A 131 -7.24 45.34 -17.93
C LEU A 131 -6.37 46.06 -16.87
N LEU A 132 -6.81 46.07 -15.61
CA LEU A 132 -6.04 46.66 -14.51
C LEU A 132 -4.81 45.82 -14.14
N ALA A 133 -4.92 44.49 -14.18
CA ALA A 133 -3.81 43.57 -13.96
C ALA A 133 -2.72 43.72 -15.04
N ASP A 134 -3.12 43.81 -16.31
CA ASP A 134 -2.24 44.08 -17.46
C ASP A 134 -1.58 45.46 -17.35
N GLY A 135 -2.28 46.42 -16.73
CA GLY A 135 -1.76 47.75 -16.35
C GLY A 135 -0.78 47.74 -15.18
N GLY A 136 -0.48 46.57 -14.59
CA GLY A 136 0.49 46.41 -13.51
C GLY A 136 -0.08 46.56 -12.09
N SER A 137 -1.40 46.54 -11.91
CA SER A 137 -2.02 46.62 -10.57
C SER A 137 -1.79 45.33 -9.77
N PRO A 138 -1.10 45.37 -8.61
CA PRO A 138 -0.86 44.17 -7.78
C PRO A 138 -2.15 43.59 -7.20
N GLU A 139 -3.09 44.45 -6.76
CA GLU A 139 -4.38 44.00 -6.26
C GLU A 139 -5.20 43.34 -7.36
N ALA A 140 -5.28 43.94 -8.56
CA ALA A 140 -6.04 43.33 -9.65
C ALA A 140 -5.46 41.95 -10.05
N ASN A 141 -4.13 41.80 -10.02
CA ASN A 141 -3.47 40.50 -10.21
C ASN A 141 -3.90 39.49 -9.12
N PHE A 142 -3.95 39.91 -7.85
CA PHE A 142 -4.45 39.05 -6.77
C PHE A 142 -5.93 38.68 -6.93
N LEU A 143 -6.78 39.61 -7.39
CA LEU A 143 -8.20 39.35 -7.65
C LEU A 143 -8.42 38.31 -8.75
N LEU A 144 -7.58 38.27 -9.79
CA LEU A 144 -7.64 37.21 -10.80
C LEU A 144 -7.36 35.84 -10.18
N TYR A 145 -6.37 35.75 -9.30
CA TYR A 145 -6.07 34.52 -8.56
C TYR A 145 -7.23 34.11 -7.65
N ASP A 146 -7.77 35.04 -6.86
CA ASP A 146 -8.85 34.75 -5.91
C ASP A 146 -10.11 34.26 -6.64
N PHE A 147 -10.50 34.94 -7.71
CA PHE A 147 -11.60 34.52 -8.57
C PHE A 147 -11.41 33.09 -9.07
N TYR A 148 -10.23 32.76 -9.62
CA TYR A 148 -9.92 31.40 -10.04
C TYR A 148 -9.96 30.41 -8.87
N SER A 149 -9.37 30.74 -7.73
CA SER A 149 -9.31 29.85 -6.56
C SER A 149 -10.71 29.45 -6.05
N VAL A 150 -11.67 30.37 -6.09
CA VAL A 150 -13.07 30.15 -5.70
C VAL A 150 -13.82 29.35 -6.78
N HIS A 151 -13.66 29.71 -8.05
CA HIS A 151 -14.46 29.20 -9.18
C HIS A 151 -13.82 28.03 -9.94
N ARG A 152 -12.60 27.59 -9.56
CA ARG A 152 -11.92 26.45 -10.21
C ARG A 152 -12.70 25.13 -10.14
N ARG A 153 -13.78 25.09 -9.33
CA ARG A 153 -14.69 23.95 -9.12
C ARG A 153 -16.01 24.08 -9.88
N ASP A 154 -16.25 25.19 -10.56
CA ASP A 154 -17.48 25.37 -11.33
C ASP A 154 -17.49 24.42 -12.54
N SER A 155 -18.68 23.94 -12.92
CA SER A 155 -18.82 22.76 -13.80
C SER A 155 -18.16 22.93 -15.17
N ALA A 156 -17.66 21.81 -15.70
CA ALA A 156 -17.07 21.70 -17.04
C ALA A 156 -18.06 21.97 -18.21
N ASP A 157 -19.35 22.13 -17.91
CA ASP A 157 -20.39 22.53 -18.88
C ASP A 157 -20.44 24.05 -19.12
N ALA A 158 -19.61 24.84 -18.43
CA ALA A 158 -19.48 26.27 -18.68
C ALA A 158 -18.61 26.53 -19.93
N ASP A 159 -18.88 27.65 -20.62
CA ASP A 159 -17.97 28.22 -21.63
C ASP A 159 -16.52 28.32 -21.07
N ALA A 160 -15.54 28.47 -21.95
CA ALA A 160 -14.12 28.55 -21.56
C ALA A 160 -13.92 29.46 -20.33
N PRO A 161 -13.13 29.02 -19.31
CA PRO A 161 -13.08 29.69 -18.03
C PRO A 161 -12.60 31.14 -18.18
N SER A 162 -13.32 32.06 -17.53
CA SER A 162 -13.02 33.50 -17.61
C SER A 162 -11.63 33.84 -17.10
N VAL A 163 -11.07 33.05 -16.18
CA VAL A 163 -9.67 33.11 -15.73
C VAL A 163 -9.11 31.68 -15.77
N THR A 164 -8.04 31.47 -16.53
CA THR A 164 -7.39 30.15 -16.59
C THR A 164 -6.46 29.95 -15.41
N ARG A 165 -6.10 28.69 -15.11
CA ARG A 165 -5.11 28.35 -14.08
C ARG A 165 -3.78 29.08 -14.29
N GLU A 166 -3.25 29.03 -15.51
CA GLU A 166 -1.98 29.67 -15.85
C GLU A 166 -2.03 31.18 -15.60
N MET A 167 -3.10 31.84 -16.05
CA MET A 167 -3.30 33.27 -15.81
C MET A 167 -3.38 33.59 -14.31
N ALA A 168 -4.12 32.80 -13.54
CA ALA A 168 -4.28 33.01 -12.10
C ALA A 168 -2.96 32.85 -11.33
N LEU A 169 -2.16 31.84 -11.67
CA LEU A 169 -0.88 31.59 -11.00
C LEU A 169 0.19 32.61 -11.38
N ASP A 170 0.25 33.00 -12.65
CA ASP A 170 1.11 34.11 -13.11
C ASP A 170 0.72 35.43 -12.43
N ALA A 171 -0.58 35.73 -12.34
CA ALA A 171 -1.08 36.91 -11.64
C ALA A 171 -0.73 36.87 -10.15
N LEU A 172 -0.88 35.73 -9.46
CA LEU A 172 -0.48 35.58 -8.07
C LEU A 172 1.02 35.88 -7.87
N GLN A 173 1.88 35.34 -8.74
CA GLN A 173 3.31 35.58 -8.69
C GLN A 173 3.68 37.04 -8.96
N LYS A 174 3.03 37.69 -9.93
CA LYS A 174 3.19 39.13 -10.21
C LYS A 174 2.78 40.01 -9.02
N ALA A 175 1.65 39.70 -8.40
CA ALA A 175 1.21 40.39 -7.19
C ALA A 175 2.22 40.22 -6.05
N GLY A 176 2.69 38.98 -5.83
CA GLY A 176 3.71 38.68 -4.83
C GLY A 176 5.01 39.44 -5.09
N ALA A 177 5.52 39.44 -6.33
CA ALA A 177 6.75 40.13 -6.72
C ALA A 177 6.67 41.66 -6.53
N ALA A 178 5.47 42.24 -6.60
CA ALA A 178 5.23 43.65 -6.28
C ALA A 178 5.19 43.95 -4.77
N GLY A 179 5.32 42.94 -3.92
CA GLY A 179 5.25 43.06 -2.46
C GLY A 179 3.83 42.98 -1.90
N HIS A 180 2.83 42.54 -2.67
CA HIS A 180 1.44 42.46 -2.19
C HIS A 180 1.31 41.40 -1.09
N LEU A 181 1.04 41.82 0.14
CA LEU A 181 1.21 40.95 1.32
C LEU A 181 0.26 39.75 1.33
N THR A 182 -1.02 39.95 0.97
CA THR A 182 -1.96 38.83 0.86
C THR A 182 -1.53 37.82 -0.21
N ALA A 183 -0.93 38.29 -1.31
CA ALA A 183 -0.43 37.42 -2.37
C ALA A 183 0.81 36.63 -1.90
N LEU A 184 1.75 37.29 -1.21
CA LEU A 184 2.92 36.64 -0.62
C LEU A 184 2.53 35.58 0.43
N MET A 185 1.58 35.90 1.32
CA MET A 185 1.05 34.93 2.29
C MET A 185 0.36 33.74 1.60
N THR A 186 -0.29 33.99 0.48
CA THR A 186 -0.91 32.93 -0.33
C THR A 186 0.16 32.06 -1.00
N LEU A 187 1.20 32.65 -1.60
CA LEU A 187 2.35 31.92 -2.15
C LEU A 187 3.04 31.05 -1.10
N LEU A 188 3.26 31.60 0.10
CA LEU A 188 3.85 30.87 1.23
C LEU A 188 3.02 29.63 1.59
N ARG A 189 1.69 29.76 1.66
CA ARG A 189 0.78 28.61 1.89
C ARG A 189 0.85 27.59 0.75
N GLN A 190 0.91 28.05 -0.51
CA GLN A 190 1.00 27.17 -1.67
C GLN A 190 2.31 26.39 -1.69
N TYR A 191 3.45 27.03 -1.42
CA TYR A 191 4.75 26.36 -1.34
C TYR A 191 4.90 25.44 -0.12
N ASN A 192 4.08 25.61 0.92
CA ASN A 192 4.06 24.72 2.09
C ASN A 192 3.16 23.48 1.85
N ASP A 193 1.86 23.70 1.62
CA ASP A 193 0.82 22.65 1.68
C ASP A 193 -0.24 22.76 0.57
N GLY A 194 -0.21 23.84 -0.21
CA GLY A 194 -1.26 24.15 -1.16
C GLY A 194 -1.13 23.33 -2.45
N PRO A 195 -2.25 22.97 -3.08
CA PRO A 195 -2.21 22.02 -4.18
C PRO A 195 -2.01 22.71 -5.54
N LEU A 196 -2.02 24.05 -5.61
CA LEU A 196 -1.99 24.78 -6.89
C LEU A 196 -0.56 25.11 -7.36
N LEU A 197 0.40 25.19 -6.45
CA LEU A 197 1.83 25.28 -6.78
C LEU A 197 2.54 24.10 -6.15
N ARG A 198 3.61 23.65 -6.81
CA ARG A 198 4.47 22.61 -6.25
C ARG A 198 5.05 23.05 -4.90
N ARG A 199 4.94 22.19 -3.89
CA ARG A 199 5.56 22.34 -2.57
C ARG A 199 7.07 22.47 -2.75
N ASP A 200 7.64 23.53 -2.19
CA ASP A 200 9.03 23.91 -2.39
C ASP A 200 9.53 24.72 -1.18
N ALA A 201 10.32 24.07 -0.32
CA ALA A 201 10.83 24.67 0.90
C ALA A 201 11.76 25.87 0.64
N ARG A 202 12.49 25.88 -0.49
CA ARG A 202 13.35 27.01 -0.86
C ARG A 202 12.52 28.21 -1.25
N LYS A 203 11.52 28.02 -2.12
CA LYS A 203 10.59 29.10 -2.49
C LYS A 203 9.79 29.60 -1.29
N LEU A 204 9.44 28.73 -0.34
CA LEU A 204 8.82 29.14 0.91
C LEU A 204 9.72 30.10 1.69
N VAL A 205 10.99 29.74 1.90
CA VAL A 205 11.98 30.60 2.59
C VAL A 205 12.23 31.90 1.82
N GLU A 206 12.37 31.85 0.50
CA GLU A 206 12.52 33.03 -0.37
C GLU A 206 11.30 33.96 -0.26
N THR A 207 10.09 33.41 -0.24
CA THR A 207 8.84 34.16 -0.10
C THR A 207 8.74 34.78 1.31
N ALA A 208 9.10 34.05 2.35
CA ALA A 208 9.14 34.56 3.73
C ALA A 208 10.16 35.70 3.89
N GLN A 209 11.34 35.57 3.25
CA GLN A 209 12.33 36.64 3.20
C GLN A 209 11.81 37.85 2.42
N HIS A 210 11.13 37.62 1.29
CA HIS A 210 10.49 38.69 0.53
C HIS A 210 9.43 39.44 1.36
N ILE A 211 8.65 38.75 2.20
CA ILE A 211 7.71 39.41 3.12
C ILE A 211 8.43 40.35 4.08
N ILE A 212 9.63 40.02 4.56
CA ILE A 212 10.42 40.89 5.43
C ILE A 212 10.87 42.14 4.64
N ASP A 213 11.37 41.94 3.43
CA ASP A 213 12.04 42.98 2.63
C ASP A 213 11.07 43.87 1.82
N ALA A 214 9.85 43.39 1.56
CA ALA A 214 8.84 44.10 0.77
C ALA A 214 8.43 45.43 1.41
N PRO A 215 7.96 46.42 0.63
CA PRO A 215 7.42 47.65 1.21
C PRO A 215 6.22 47.39 2.12
N VAL A 216 6.07 48.22 3.16
CA VAL A 216 4.87 48.23 4.02
C VAL A 216 3.64 48.62 3.21
N GLN A 217 2.48 48.06 3.53
CA GLN A 217 1.30 48.10 2.66
C GLN A 217 0.55 49.45 2.64
N GLY A 218 1.19 50.59 2.91
CA GLY A 218 0.57 51.92 2.96
C GLY A 218 1.34 52.88 3.87
N GLN A 219 0.77 54.06 4.18
CA GLN A 219 1.43 55.06 5.03
C GLN A 219 1.54 54.66 6.51
N SER A 220 0.65 53.79 6.98
CA SER A 220 0.69 53.18 8.31
C SER A 220 0.40 51.69 8.15
N PRO A 221 1.40 50.80 8.28
CA PRO A 221 1.13 49.36 8.27
C PRO A 221 0.19 49.01 9.43
N GLY A 222 -0.81 48.17 9.17
CA GLY A 222 -1.71 47.65 10.20
C GLY A 222 -0.98 46.72 11.18
N GLU A 223 -1.63 46.39 12.31
CA GLU A 223 -1.09 45.45 13.31
C GLU A 223 -0.77 44.07 12.70
N TRP A 224 -1.61 43.59 11.76
CA TRP A 224 -1.42 42.31 11.09
C TRP A 224 -0.14 42.26 10.24
N ASP A 225 0.12 43.28 9.40
CA ASP A 225 1.33 43.39 8.57
C ASP A 225 2.60 43.36 9.44
N SER A 226 2.58 44.14 10.53
CA SER A 226 3.68 44.23 11.48
C SER A 226 3.96 42.88 12.17
N GLN A 227 2.91 42.17 12.58
CA GLN A 227 3.04 40.87 13.24
C GLN A 227 3.55 39.79 12.28
N VAL A 228 2.99 39.70 11.07
CA VAL A 228 3.41 38.72 10.05
C VAL A 228 4.91 38.84 9.76
N ARG A 229 5.41 40.06 9.55
CA ARG A 229 6.85 40.30 9.29
C ARG A 229 7.74 39.90 10.45
N LYS A 230 7.27 40.09 11.69
CA LYS A 230 8.00 39.71 12.90
C LYS A 230 8.12 38.19 13.05
N ASP A 231 7.15 37.44 12.52
CA ASP A 231 7.12 35.97 12.62
C ASP A 231 7.94 35.27 11.52
N MET A 232 8.20 35.94 10.38
CA MET A 232 8.93 35.36 9.24
C MET A 232 10.34 34.83 9.55
N PRO A 233 11.20 35.54 10.33
CA PRO A 233 12.54 35.02 10.65
C PRO A 233 12.51 33.65 11.35
N LEU A 234 11.54 33.45 12.23
CA LEU A 234 11.38 32.18 12.94
C LEU A 234 10.87 31.09 12.01
N LEU A 235 9.91 31.40 11.13
CA LEU A 235 9.44 30.48 10.09
C LEU A 235 10.57 30.03 9.15
N ILE A 236 11.44 30.96 8.74
CA ILE A 236 12.62 30.66 7.92
C ILE A 236 13.53 29.68 8.66
N ALA A 237 13.82 29.93 9.94
CA ALA A 237 14.68 29.06 10.72
C ALA A 237 14.06 27.67 10.93
N GLN A 238 12.77 27.59 11.24
CA GLN A 238 12.02 26.33 11.37
C GLN A 238 12.05 25.52 10.07
N THR A 239 11.66 26.13 8.94
CA THR A 239 11.65 25.47 7.62
C THR A 239 13.03 24.95 7.24
N THR A 240 14.08 25.75 7.49
CA THR A 240 15.48 25.40 7.22
C THR A 240 15.93 24.16 8.00
N LEU A 241 15.40 23.95 9.20
CA LEU A 241 15.72 22.81 10.07
C LEU A 241 14.80 21.61 9.87
N GLU A 242 13.57 21.80 9.38
CA GLU A 242 12.56 20.73 9.25
C GLU A 242 12.48 20.15 7.84
N LYS A 243 12.81 20.91 6.80
CA LYS A 243 12.76 20.47 5.40
C LYS A 243 14.17 20.24 4.82
N ASP A 244 14.25 19.41 3.79
CA ASP A 244 15.49 19.18 3.05
C ASP A 244 15.81 20.34 2.08
N GLY A 245 17.03 20.37 1.54
CA GLY A 245 17.45 21.33 0.50
C GLY A 245 18.25 22.54 1.00
N PHE A 246 18.63 22.57 2.28
CA PHE A 246 19.43 23.64 2.91
C PHE A 246 20.87 23.22 3.19
N THR A 247 21.79 24.19 3.12
CA THR A 247 23.22 23.99 3.40
C THR A 247 23.49 23.92 4.90
N GLY A 248 24.63 23.34 5.29
CA GLY A 248 25.02 23.26 6.71
C GLY A 248 25.15 24.63 7.39
N ASP A 249 25.65 25.64 6.67
CA ASP A 249 25.79 27.01 7.19
C ASP A 249 24.43 27.67 7.46
N GLU A 250 23.46 27.47 6.55
CA GLU A 250 22.08 27.95 6.73
C GLU A 250 21.43 27.26 7.91
N GLN A 251 21.59 25.94 8.02
CA GLN A 251 21.08 25.17 9.15
C GLN A 251 21.71 25.58 10.48
N GLN A 252 23.01 25.89 10.51
CA GLN A 252 23.67 26.35 11.73
C GLN A 252 23.12 27.71 12.20
N LYS A 253 22.92 28.66 11.28
CA LYS A 253 22.28 29.94 11.60
C LYS A 253 20.85 29.75 12.10
N ALA A 254 20.07 28.91 11.42
CA ALA A 254 18.70 28.58 11.80
C ALA A 254 18.64 27.91 13.18
N PHE A 255 19.56 26.99 13.46
CA PHE A 255 19.67 26.32 14.74
C PHE A 255 19.90 27.31 15.88
N HIS A 256 20.84 28.23 15.73
CA HIS A 256 21.08 29.27 16.74
C HIS A 256 19.86 30.16 16.98
N ALA A 257 19.13 30.53 15.93
CA ALA A 257 17.91 31.33 16.07
C ALA A 257 16.80 30.59 16.83
N VAL A 258 16.57 29.32 16.49
CA VAL A 258 15.55 28.48 17.14
C VAL A 258 15.96 28.12 18.57
N GLU A 259 17.24 27.85 18.84
CA GLU A 259 17.76 27.58 20.18
C GLU A 259 17.57 28.80 21.10
N ALA A 260 17.91 29.99 20.63
CA ALA A 260 17.74 31.22 21.40
C ALA A 260 16.26 31.50 21.73
N ASP A 261 15.36 31.35 20.75
CA ASP A 261 13.92 31.53 20.95
C ASP A 261 13.33 30.48 21.92
N SER A 262 13.75 29.21 21.77
CA SER A 262 13.36 28.11 22.65
C SER A 262 13.80 28.34 24.11
N GLN A 263 15.01 28.89 24.32
CA GLN A 263 15.53 29.19 25.66
C GLN A 263 14.92 30.45 26.29
N ALA A 264 14.55 31.43 25.47
CA ALA A 264 14.00 32.70 25.95
C ALA A 264 12.59 32.55 26.56
N GLY A 265 11.88 31.46 26.25
CA GLY A 265 10.50 31.22 26.73
C GLY A 265 9.52 32.33 26.31
N THR A 266 9.93 33.17 25.35
CA THR A 266 9.23 34.41 24.96
C THR A 266 8.02 34.19 24.06
N ASN A 267 7.83 32.96 23.59
CA ASN A 267 6.63 32.53 22.89
C ASN A 267 6.13 31.23 23.53
N ASP A 268 4.84 31.21 23.87
CA ASP A 268 4.05 30.06 24.33
C ASP A 268 3.94 28.94 23.25
N SER A 269 4.81 28.94 22.24
CA SER A 269 4.70 28.10 21.05
C SER A 269 5.60 26.87 21.16
N GLY A 270 5.00 25.69 21.29
CA GLY A 270 5.71 24.41 21.19
C GLY A 270 6.52 24.23 19.90
N ARG A 271 6.33 25.07 18.86
CA ARG A 271 6.96 24.95 17.54
C ARG A 271 8.47 25.17 17.53
N SER A 272 9.00 26.21 18.20
CA SER A 272 10.47 26.42 18.28
C SER A 272 11.16 25.28 19.04
N ALA A 273 10.52 24.76 20.09
CA ALA A 273 11.03 23.60 20.80
C ALA A 273 11.05 22.34 19.90
N LEU A 274 10.03 22.12 19.08
CA LEU A 274 9.98 20.98 18.15
C LEU A 274 10.99 21.11 17.01
N ALA A 275 11.21 22.31 16.47
CA ALA A 275 12.26 22.56 15.48
C ALA A 275 13.66 22.34 16.08
N TYR A 276 13.90 22.77 17.32
CA TYR A 276 15.15 22.48 18.05
C TYR A 276 15.37 20.97 18.22
N ILE A 277 14.34 20.25 18.66
CA ILE A 277 14.38 18.79 18.81
C ILE A 277 14.63 18.11 17.47
N THR A 278 13.98 18.57 16.40
CA THR A 278 14.18 18.05 15.03
C THR A 278 15.63 18.24 14.57
N ALA A 279 16.20 19.41 14.84
CA ALA A 279 17.59 19.71 14.52
C ALA A 279 18.56 18.76 15.25
N LEU A 280 18.34 18.49 16.55
CA LEU A 280 19.10 17.49 17.29
C LEU A 280 18.91 16.09 16.72
N ARG A 281 17.67 15.68 16.44
CA ARG A 281 17.32 14.36 15.90
C ARG A 281 18.04 14.08 14.57
N LEU A 282 18.06 15.05 13.67
CA LEU A 282 18.56 14.91 12.30
C LEU A 282 20.00 15.44 12.11
N GLY A 283 20.59 16.08 13.11
CA GLY A 283 21.92 16.70 13.01
C GLY A 283 21.97 17.91 12.08
N ARG A 284 20.90 18.71 12.03
CA ARG A 284 20.79 19.88 11.14
C ARG A 284 21.27 21.13 11.88
N GLY A 285 22.44 21.64 11.51
CA GLY A 285 23.07 22.79 12.19
C GLY A 285 23.71 22.48 13.55
N THR A 286 23.73 21.21 13.94
CA THR A 286 24.26 20.68 15.21
C THR A 286 24.74 19.24 15.00
N PRO A 287 25.67 18.69 15.82
CA PRO A 287 25.88 17.24 15.86
C PRO A 287 24.56 16.49 16.12
N GLN A 288 24.38 15.35 15.45
CA GLN A 288 23.20 14.52 15.62
C GLN A 288 23.16 13.91 17.02
N ASP A 289 22.05 14.10 17.73
CA ASP A 289 21.78 13.58 19.07
C ASP A 289 20.32 13.14 19.20
N ALA A 290 20.00 12.01 18.57
CA ALA A 290 18.66 11.43 18.61
C ALA A 290 18.25 10.98 20.03
N ALA A 291 19.21 10.62 20.90
CA ALA A 291 18.92 10.23 22.28
C ALA A 291 18.40 11.41 23.09
N LYS A 292 19.08 12.56 23.02
CA LYS A 292 18.62 13.80 23.64
C LYS A 292 17.30 14.28 23.04
N ALA A 293 17.14 14.20 21.72
CA ALA A 293 15.88 14.57 21.07
C ALA A 293 14.69 13.74 21.61
N ARG A 294 14.86 12.42 21.72
CA ARG A 294 13.83 11.54 22.30
C ARG A 294 13.58 11.84 23.77
N GLN A 295 14.62 12.03 24.57
CA GLN A 295 14.49 12.39 25.97
C GLN A 295 13.71 13.70 26.17
N LEU A 296 13.98 14.71 25.33
CA LEU A 296 13.27 15.98 25.37
C LEU A 296 11.80 15.82 25.02
N LEU A 297 11.44 14.97 24.04
CA LEU A 297 10.05 14.67 23.70
C LEU A 297 9.33 13.89 24.81
N GLU A 298 9.98 12.89 25.40
CA GLU A 298 9.41 12.08 26.49
C GLU A 298 9.19 12.88 27.78
N ALA A 299 9.98 13.93 28.00
CA ALA A 299 9.82 14.83 29.14
C ALA A 299 8.64 15.82 28.98
N ARG A 300 8.04 15.93 27.79
CA ARG A 300 6.88 16.81 27.55
C ARG A 300 5.61 16.18 28.13
N PRO A 301 4.62 16.99 28.56
CA PRO A 301 3.34 16.48 29.02
C PRO A 301 2.69 15.56 27.98
N GLY A 302 2.04 14.49 28.41
CA GLY A 302 1.39 13.51 27.51
C GLY A 302 0.23 14.04 26.65
N HIS A 303 -0.11 15.33 26.78
CA HIS A 303 -1.14 16.03 26.00
C HIS A 303 -0.56 17.06 25.01
N ASP A 304 0.76 17.10 24.81
CA ASP A 304 1.35 17.91 23.74
C ASP A 304 1.16 17.21 22.39
N ASP A 305 -0.02 17.41 21.81
CA ASP A 305 -0.47 16.77 20.56
C ASP A 305 0.52 16.98 19.39
N TYR A 306 1.26 18.10 19.36
CA TYR A 306 2.23 18.40 18.29
C TYR A 306 3.55 17.62 18.44
N ALA A 307 3.90 17.19 19.66
CA ALA A 307 5.09 16.38 19.92
C ALA A 307 4.86 14.88 19.63
N ILE A 308 3.61 14.43 19.71
CA ILE A 308 3.24 13.00 19.60
C ILE A 308 3.70 12.38 18.26
N PRO A 309 3.43 12.97 17.09
CA PRO A 309 3.85 12.38 15.81
C PRO A 309 5.36 12.12 15.75
N MET A 310 6.17 13.10 16.18
CA MET A 310 7.62 12.98 16.19
C MET A 310 8.12 11.89 17.14
N LEU A 311 7.58 11.86 18.38
CA LEU A 311 7.95 10.84 19.35
C LEU A 311 7.50 9.44 18.90
N ALA A 312 6.30 9.31 18.34
CA ALA A 312 5.79 8.06 17.82
C ALA A 312 6.68 7.52 16.67
N ASP A 313 7.14 8.38 15.76
CA ASP A 313 8.08 8.00 14.70
C ASP A 313 9.41 7.47 15.28
N MET A 314 9.98 8.18 16.26
CA MET A 314 11.21 7.77 16.92
C MET A 314 11.04 6.45 17.69
N LEU A 315 9.91 6.25 18.37
CA LEU A 315 9.57 5.01 19.07
C LEU A 315 9.44 3.84 18.08
N ALA A 316 8.74 4.03 16.97
CA ALA A 316 8.56 2.99 15.95
C ALA A 316 9.89 2.60 15.28
N LYS A 317 10.78 3.56 15.04
CA LYS A 317 12.09 3.34 14.41
C LYS A 317 13.19 2.91 15.40
N GLY A 318 12.99 3.09 16.71
CA GLY A 318 14.04 2.86 17.71
C GLY A 318 15.13 3.93 17.68
N GLU A 319 14.79 5.15 17.28
CA GLU A 319 15.73 6.27 17.29
C GLU A 319 15.90 6.79 18.72
N GLY A 320 17.14 6.96 19.16
CA GLY A 320 17.45 7.48 20.50
C GLY A 320 17.07 6.58 21.68
N GLY A 321 16.68 5.32 21.44
CA GLY A 321 16.27 4.37 22.48
C GLY A 321 15.71 3.06 21.90
N PRO A 322 15.15 2.16 22.73
CA PRO A 322 14.56 0.91 22.24
C PRO A 322 13.34 1.16 21.35
N VAL A 323 13.10 0.23 20.41
CA VAL A 323 11.88 0.21 19.58
C VAL A 323 10.66 -0.05 20.46
N ASP A 324 9.62 0.78 20.32
CA ASP A 324 8.34 0.65 21.02
C ASP A 324 7.17 1.09 20.14
N GLY A 325 6.94 0.35 19.06
CA GLY A 325 5.89 0.66 18.10
C GLY A 325 4.46 0.49 18.63
N LYS A 326 4.25 -0.37 19.65
CA LYS A 326 2.93 -0.48 20.29
C LYS A 326 2.56 0.80 21.03
N ARG A 327 3.50 1.39 21.79
CA ARG A 327 3.31 2.70 22.40
C ARG A 327 3.13 3.79 21.36
N ALA A 328 3.92 3.78 20.27
CA ALA A 328 3.77 4.73 19.17
C ALA A 328 2.33 4.72 18.60
N ILE A 329 1.79 3.54 18.30
CA ILE A 329 0.42 3.36 17.79
C ILE A 329 -0.62 3.84 18.81
N ALA A 330 -0.46 3.50 20.09
CA ALA A 330 -1.38 3.93 21.14
C ALA A 330 -1.40 5.45 21.29
N MET A 331 -0.24 6.10 21.23
CA MET A 331 -0.12 7.56 21.28
C MET A 331 -0.78 8.23 20.07
N LEU A 332 -0.51 7.73 18.85
CA LEU A 332 -1.11 8.28 17.64
C LEU A 332 -2.64 8.12 17.60
N ARG A 333 -3.18 7.02 18.14
CA ARG A 333 -4.65 6.82 18.26
C ARG A 333 -5.31 7.82 19.22
N ALA A 334 -4.59 8.26 20.23
CA ALA A 334 -5.09 9.21 21.23
C ALA A 334 -4.86 10.68 20.83
N ALA A 335 -4.00 10.94 19.84
CA ALA A 335 -3.66 12.29 19.41
C ALA A 335 -4.79 12.96 18.63
N HIS A 336 -5.01 14.24 18.90
CA HIS A 336 -6.00 15.07 18.20
C HIS A 336 -5.35 16.05 17.22
N VAL A 337 -4.38 15.57 16.44
CA VAL A 337 -3.61 16.36 15.47
C VAL A 337 -3.65 15.73 14.07
N ALA A 338 -3.61 16.55 13.02
CA ALA A 338 -3.83 16.11 11.63
C ALA A 338 -2.77 15.11 11.14
N GLU A 339 -1.53 15.27 11.59
CA GLU A 339 -0.36 14.46 11.20
C GLU A 339 -0.42 13.04 11.79
N ALA A 340 -1.14 12.84 12.89
CA ALA A 340 -1.19 11.54 13.57
C ALA A 340 -1.91 10.48 12.72
N GLY A 341 -2.96 10.87 11.99
CA GLY A 341 -3.77 9.96 11.17
C GLY A 341 -2.95 9.23 10.09
N PRO A 342 -2.30 9.95 9.16
CA PRO A 342 -1.47 9.34 8.12
C PRO A 342 -0.30 8.51 8.66
N MET A 343 0.32 8.95 9.77
CA MET A 343 1.39 8.21 10.42
C MET A 343 0.89 6.88 11.00
N LEU A 344 -0.24 6.92 11.71
CA LEU A 344 -0.89 5.73 12.23
C LEU A 344 -1.26 4.78 11.09
N ALA A 345 -1.85 5.30 10.00
CA ALA A 345 -2.20 4.53 8.82
C ALA A 345 -0.96 3.79 8.23
N GLY A 346 0.19 4.47 8.15
CA GLY A 346 1.45 3.86 7.73
C GLY A 346 1.89 2.69 8.63
N LEU A 347 1.86 2.85 9.96
CA LEU A 347 2.20 1.80 10.91
C LEU A 347 1.23 0.61 10.85
N LEU A 348 -0.06 0.89 10.62
CA LEU A 348 -1.09 -0.13 10.46
C LEU A 348 -0.97 -0.90 9.14
N LEU A 349 -0.51 -0.26 8.06
CA LEU A 349 -0.23 -0.96 6.80
C LEU A 349 1.01 -1.84 6.85
N ASP A 350 2.05 -1.39 7.56
CA ASP A 350 3.28 -2.16 7.80
C ASP A 350 2.99 -3.39 8.69
N GLY A 351 2.13 -3.22 9.69
CA GLY A 351 1.64 -4.33 10.52
C GLY A 351 2.69 -4.94 11.46
N LYS A 352 3.93 -4.46 11.46
CA LYS A 352 5.07 -4.97 12.23
C LYS A 352 4.84 -5.07 13.74
N PHE A 353 3.97 -4.22 14.30
CA PHE A 353 3.75 -4.14 15.75
C PHE A 353 2.41 -4.72 16.22
N VAL A 354 1.38 -4.67 15.38
CA VAL A 354 0.00 -5.01 15.77
C VAL A 354 -0.75 -5.85 14.73
N GLY A 355 -0.09 -6.37 13.70
CA GLY A 355 -0.73 -7.00 12.53
C GLY A 355 -1.23 -5.96 11.52
N ARG A 356 -1.39 -6.37 10.25
CA ARG A 356 -1.82 -5.43 9.19
C ARG A 356 -3.28 -5.05 9.38
N GLN A 357 -3.59 -3.75 9.25
CA GLN A 357 -4.96 -3.22 9.38
C GLN A 357 -5.26 -2.25 8.22
N PRO A 358 -5.32 -2.76 6.98
CA PRO A 358 -5.41 -1.95 5.77
C PRO A 358 -6.68 -1.10 5.69
N ARG A 359 -7.83 -1.62 6.15
CA ARG A 359 -9.09 -0.87 6.16
C ARG A 359 -9.06 0.33 7.09
N ALA A 360 -8.53 0.15 8.30
CA ALA A 360 -8.36 1.24 9.25
C ALA A 360 -7.39 2.30 8.69
N ALA A 361 -6.32 1.87 8.03
CA ALA A 361 -5.39 2.78 7.36
C ALA A 361 -6.04 3.58 6.22
N VAL A 362 -6.85 2.94 5.37
CA VAL A 362 -7.63 3.60 4.31
C VAL A 362 -8.55 4.67 4.90
N GLN A 363 -9.26 4.38 5.98
CA GLN A 363 -10.12 5.35 6.67
C GLN A 363 -9.32 6.53 7.23
N LEU A 364 -8.18 6.26 7.87
CA LEU A 364 -7.32 7.31 8.42
C LEU A 364 -6.73 8.22 7.34
N PHE A 365 -6.32 7.68 6.19
CA PHE A 365 -5.89 8.51 5.07
C PHE A 365 -7.05 9.34 4.48
N ASN A 366 -8.24 8.74 4.37
CA ASN A 366 -9.43 9.43 3.86
C ASN A 366 -9.86 10.64 4.72
N LEU A 367 -9.51 10.64 6.01
CA LEU A 367 -9.82 11.76 6.92
C LEU A 367 -8.77 12.88 6.88
N SER A 368 -7.56 12.63 6.36
CA SER A 368 -6.44 13.57 6.47
C SER A 368 -6.48 14.70 5.43
N TRP A 369 -6.85 14.39 4.19
CA TRP A 369 -6.81 15.32 3.03
C TRP A 369 -5.44 15.97 2.75
N ASP A 370 -4.38 15.53 3.43
CA ASP A 370 -3.00 15.77 3.05
C ASP A 370 -2.70 15.11 1.69
N LEU A 371 -1.87 15.75 0.85
CA LEU A 371 -1.62 15.24 -0.50
C LEU A 371 -0.87 13.90 -0.47
N ASP A 372 0.10 13.72 0.42
CA ASP A 372 0.87 12.47 0.51
C ASP A 372 -0.03 11.35 1.07
N ALA A 373 -0.92 11.68 1.99
CA ALA A 373 -1.99 10.77 2.44
C ALA A 373 -2.94 10.39 1.29
N CYS A 374 -3.36 11.34 0.45
CA CYS A 374 -4.20 11.08 -0.72
C CYS A 374 -3.50 10.17 -1.75
N ILE A 375 -2.20 10.38 -1.99
CA ILE A 375 -1.39 9.52 -2.89
C ILE A 375 -1.34 8.08 -2.34
N ARG A 376 -1.09 7.92 -1.03
CA ARG A 376 -1.08 6.60 -0.36
C ARG A 376 -2.46 5.94 -0.33
N LEU A 377 -3.51 6.74 -0.14
CA LEU A 377 -4.90 6.29 -0.21
C LEU A 377 -5.21 5.72 -1.60
N ALA A 378 -4.90 6.46 -2.67
CA ALA A 378 -5.12 6.01 -4.04
C ALA A 378 -4.43 4.67 -4.33
N GLY A 379 -3.18 4.50 -3.89
CA GLY A 379 -2.46 3.23 -4.00
C GLY A 379 -3.13 2.09 -3.22
N SER A 380 -3.66 2.37 -2.02
CA SER A 380 -4.34 1.35 -1.20
C SER A 380 -5.69 0.94 -1.79
N LEU A 381 -6.40 1.86 -2.43
CA LEU A 381 -7.71 1.61 -3.05
C LEU A 381 -7.65 0.72 -4.31
N LEU A 382 -6.46 0.46 -4.84
CA LEU A 382 -6.25 -0.49 -5.94
C LEU A 382 -6.53 -1.94 -5.50
N ASP A 383 -6.09 -2.30 -4.30
CA ASP A 383 -6.23 -3.65 -3.75
C ASP A 383 -7.47 -3.82 -2.87
N TYR A 384 -8.03 -2.72 -2.37
CA TYR A 384 -9.19 -2.67 -1.47
C TYR A 384 -10.37 -1.90 -2.09
N ASP A 385 -10.71 -2.23 -3.33
CA ASP A 385 -11.75 -1.60 -4.14
C ASP A 385 -13.17 -1.64 -3.54
N GLY A 386 -13.44 -2.57 -2.62
CA GLY A 386 -14.68 -2.66 -1.87
C GLY A 386 -14.82 -1.66 -0.71
N VAL A 387 -13.82 -0.82 -0.43
CA VAL A 387 -13.91 0.22 0.62
C VAL A 387 -14.47 1.51 0.04
N ARG A 388 -15.61 1.96 0.58
CA ARG A 388 -16.26 3.19 0.14
C ARG A 388 -15.55 4.44 0.67
N VAL A 389 -15.14 5.32 -0.22
CA VAL A 389 -14.72 6.69 0.08
C VAL A 389 -15.94 7.61 0.09
N ASP A 390 -16.10 8.41 1.14
CA ASP A 390 -17.28 9.28 1.33
C ASP A 390 -17.36 10.43 0.34
N TYR A 391 -16.21 11.03 -0.03
CA TYR A 391 -16.10 12.18 -0.91
C TYR A 391 -15.14 11.88 -2.08
N PRO A 392 -15.50 10.96 -3.00
CA PRO A 392 -14.59 10.50 -4.06
C PRO A 392 -14.14 11.65 -4.97
N ASP A 393 -15.03 12.57 -5.30
CA ASP A 393 -14.71 13.73 -6.14
C ASP A 393 -13.63 14.62 -5.54
N LEU A 394 -13.61 14.77 -4.19
CA LEU A 394 -12.62 15.59 -3.50
C LEU A 394 -11.23 14.92 -3.52
N LEU A 395 -11.17 13.59 -3.46
CA LEU A 395 -9.90 12.85 -3.60
C LEU A 395 -9.33 13.01 -5.01
N THR A 396 -10.18 12.81 -6.02
CA THR A 396 -9.82 13.02 -7.43
C THR A 396 -9.36 14.45 -7.68
N GLU A 397 -10.08 15.45 -7.17
CA GLU A 397 -9.69 16.87 -7.26
C GLU A 397 -8.32 17.11 -6.65
N ARG A 398 -8.11 16.66 -5.40
CA ARG A 398 -6.85 16.92 -4.68
C ARG A 398 -5.65 16.30 -5.40
N LEU A 399 -5.81 15.09 -5.92
CA LEU A 399 -4.75 14.42 -6.70
C LEU A 399 -4.54 15.08 -8.06
N ARG A 400 -5.60 15.57 -8.71
CA ARG A 400 -5.53 16.30 -9.99
C ARG A 400 -4.85 17.65 -9.83
N ASP A 401 -5.18 18.42 -8.80
CA ASP A 401 -4.48 19.66 -8.48
C ASP A 401 -2.98 19.39 -8.25
N GLY A 402 -2.64 18.34 -7.49
CA GLY A 402 -1.26 17.90 -7.30
C GLY A 402 -0.57 17.51 -8.61
N ALA A 403 -1.27 16.79 -9.49
CA ALA A 403 -0.77 16.44 -10.81
C ALA A 403 -0.47 17.70 -11.66
N ASP A 404 -1.41 18.65 -11.71
CA ASP A 404 -1.27 19.91 -12.44
C ASP A 404 -0.16 20.82 -11.84
N ALA A 405 0.12 20.68 -10.55
CA ALA A 405 1.23 21.34 -9.87
C ALA A 405 2.59 20.64 -10.12
N GLY A 406 2.60 19.43 -10.67
CA GLY A 406 3.81 18.63 -10.85
C GLY A 406 4.32 18.01 -9.55
N GLU A 407 3.41 17.68 -8.62
CA GLU A 407 3.73 16.95 -7.39
C GLU A 407 4.13 15.51 -7.71
N PRO A 408 5.28 15.03 -7.20
CA PRO A 408 5.74 13.68 -7.45
C PRO A 408 4.70 12.63 -7.05
N GLY A 409 4.38 11.71 -7.97
CA GLY A 409 3.48 10.59 -7.72
C GLY A 409 1.99 10.91 -7.79
N ALA A 410 1.56 12.18 -7.75
CA ALA A 410 0.13 12.54 -7.75
C ALA A 410 -0.59 12.08 -9.03
N ALA A 411 -0.03 12.42 -10.20
CA ALA A 411 -0.61 12.06 -11.49
C ALA A 411 -0.68 10.54 -11.70
N LEU A 412 0.41 9.82 -11.40
CA LEU A 412 0.46 8.37 -11.55
C LEU A 412 -0.45 7.65 -10.55
N ALA A 413 -0.57 8.15 -9.32
CA ALA A 413 -1.48 7.60 -8.33
C ALA A 413 -2.95 7.75 -8.78
N LEU A 414 -3.32 8.94 -9.28
CA LEU A 414 -4.66 9.18 -9.80
C LEU A 414 -4.94 8.33 -11.04
N ALA A 415 -4.02 8.31 -12.01
CA ALA A 415 -4.19 7.52 -13.22
C ALA A 415 -4.31 6.01 -12.91
N ARG A 416 -3.51 5.46 -11.99
CA ARG A 416 -3.63 4.05 -11.57
C ARG A 416 -4.97 3.77 -10.90
N LEU A 417 -5.47 4.69 -10.06
CA LEU A 417 -6.76 4.55 -9.42
C LEU A 417 -7.91 4.59 -10.44
N GLU A 418 -7.87 5.54 -11.39
CA GLU A 418 -8.84 5.67 -12.48
C GLU A 418 -8.78 4.50 -13.48
N LEU A 419 -7.63 3.82 -13.63
CA LEU A 419 -7.47 2.61 -14.44
C LEU A 419 -7.78 1.30 -13.70
N SER A 420 -8.02 1.36 -12.39
CA SER A 420 -8.30 0.18 -11.58
C SER A 420 -9.73 -0.35 -11.77
N ASP A 421 -10.03 -1.47 -11.13
CA ASP A 421 -11.40 -2.02 -11.08
C ASP A 421 -12.29 -1.35 -10.02
N ASN A 422 -11.77 -0.34 -9.31
CA ASN A 422 -12.52 0.42 -8.31
C ASN A 422 -13.63 1.26 -8.94
N GLN A 423 -14.89 0.86 -8.72
CA GLN A 423 -16.06 1.46 -9.35
C GLN A 423 -16.32 2.92 -8.98
N GLN A 424 -15.79 3.42 -7.84
CA GLN A 424 -15.97 4.83 -7.47
C GLN A 424 -15.12 5.78 -8.32
N PHE A 425 -13.99 5.29 -8.85
CA PHE A 425 -12.97 6.12 -9.49
C PHE A 425 -12.69 5.72 -10.95
N LYS A 426 -13.12 4.53 -11.38
CA LYS A 426 -12.85 4.00 -12.72
C LYS A 426 -13.26 5.00 -13.81
N SER A 427 -12.26 5.50 -14.53
CA SER A 427 -12.41 6.51 -15.57
C SER A 427 -11.23 6.47 -16.54
N GLU A 428 -11.23 5.49 -17.45
CA GLU A 428 -10.13 5.31 -18.41
C GLU A 428 -9.87 6.56 -19.26
N ASP A 429 -10.91 7.29 -19.67
CA ASP A 429 -10.75 8.47 -20.52
C ASP A 429 -10.09 9.65 -19.78
N GLN A 430 -10.41 9.85 -18.49
CA GLN A 430 -9.74 10.87 -17.67
C GLN A 430 -8.28 10.49 -17.39
N ALA A 431 -8.02 9.21 -17.11
CA ALA A 431 -6.65 8.72 -16.91
C ALA A 431 -5.82 8.94 -18.17
N ARG A 432 -6.37 8.61 -19.35
CA ARG A 432 -5.70 8.83 -20.64
C ARG A 432 -5.44 10.30 -20.93
N ALA A 433 -6.40 11.18 -20.65
CA ALA A 433 -6.23 12.62 -20.85
C ALA A 433 -5.08 13.19 -20.01
N MET A 434 -4.88 12.65 -18.81
CA MET A 434 -3.80 13.04 -17.90
C MET A 434 -2.46 12.40 -18.23
N LEU A 435 -2.46 11.12 -18.62
CA LEU A 435 -1.26 10.36 -18.96
C LEU A 435 -0.63 10.84 -20.27
N LYS A 436 -1.43 11.23 -21.26
CA LYS A 436 -0.94 11.64 -22.57
C LYS A 436 0.11 12.78 -22.51
N PRO A 437 -0.16 13.95 -21.91
CA PRO A 437 0.83 15.03 -21.87
C PRO A 437 2.09 14.64 -21.08
N LEU A 438 1.97 13.78 -20.06
CA LEU A 438 3.13 13.27 -19.32
C LEU A 438 3.98 12.32 -20.18
N ALA A 439 3.33 11.41 -20.91
CA ALA A 439 3.98 10.51 -21.85
C ALA A 439 4.67 11.28 -22.99
N ASP A 440 3.99 12.27 -23.58
CA ASP A 440 4.56 13.16 -24.60
C ASP A 440 5.74 13.97 -24.04
N GLY A 441 5.70 14.31 -22.74
CA GLY A 441 6.77 14.97 -22.00
C GLY A 441 7.94 14.05 -21.60
N GLY A 442 7.87 12.75 -21.90
CA GLY A 442 8.93 11.78 -21.66
C GLY A 442 8.82 10.99 -20.34
N ASP A 443 7.71 11.08 -19.61
CA ASP A 443 7.48 10.24 -18.43
C ASP A 443 7.25 8.78 -18.87
N ARG A 444 8.20 7.90 -18.51
CA ARG A 444 8.23 6.51 -18.96
C ARG A 444 7.12 5.66 -18.34
N ASP A 445 6.76 5.93 -17.08
CA ASP A 445 5.67 5.20 -16.41
C ASP A 445 4.32 5.63 -16.97
N ALA A 446 4.15 6.94 -17.22
CA ALA A 446 2.94 7.45 -17.86
C ALA A 446 2.77 6.89 -19.28
N LEU A 447 3.88 6.77 -20.04
CA LEU A 447 3.87 6.16 -21.37
C LEU A 447 3.42 4.70 -21.33
N TRP A 448 3.91 3.89 -20.38
CA TRP A 448 3.49 2.49 -20.24
C TRP A 448 2.02 2.36 -19.84
N LEU A 449 1.55 3.16 -18.88
CA LEU A 449 0.14 3.19 -18.51
C LEU A 449 -0.72 3.61 -19.71
N TYR A 450 -0.33 4.67 -20.42
CA TYR A 450 -1.05 5.14 -21.60
C TYR A 450 -1.10 4.07 -22.71
N ALA A 451 0.01 3.43 -23.01
CA ALA A 451 0.11 2.35 -23.99
C ALA A 451 -0.78 1.15 -23.62
N SER A 452 -0.82 0.77 -22.35
CA SER A 452 -1.65 -0.35 -21.85
C SER A 452 -3.16 -0.14 -22.07
N THR A 453 -3.58 1.12 -22.21
CA THR A 453 -4.99 1.49 -22.43
C THR A 453 -5.41 1.60 -23.89
N GLN A 454 -4.51 1.37 -24.86
CA GLN A 454 -4.81 1.54 -26.28
C GLN A 454 -5.94 0.61 -26.77
N TYR A 455 -6.09 -0.54 -26.11
CA TYR A 455 -7.20 -1.47 -26.29
C TYR A 455 -8.05 -1.53 -25.02
N ALA A 456 -9.32 -1.10 -25.12
CA ALA A 456 -10.27 -1.28 -24.05
C ALA A 456 -10.56 -2.77 -23.84
N ASN A 457 -10.88 -3.17 -22.61
CA ASN A 457 -11.20 -4.56 -22.23
C ASN A 457 -10.08 -5.58 -22.48
N LEU A 458 -8.81 -5.17 -22.59
CA LEU A 458 -7.68 -6.07 -22.84
C LEU A 458 -7.60 -7.22 -21.81
N ASP A 459 -7.84 -6.89 -20.54
CA ASP A 459 -7.80 -7.82 -19.42
C ASP A 459 -9.14 -8.53 -19.15
N SER A 460 -10.21 -8.18 -19.88
CA SER A 460 -11.54 -8.75 -19.66
C SER A 460 -11.67 -10.17 -20.21
N THR A 461 -12.15 -11.11 -19.39
CA THR A 461 -12.52 -12.46 -19.87
C THR A 461 -13.90 -12.48 -20.54
N SER A 462 -14.72 -11.46 -20.31
CA SER A 462 -16.13 -11.41 -20.71
C SER A 462 -16.39 -10.58 -21.97
N TYR A 463 -15.56 -9.56 -22.22
CA TYR A 463 -15.72 -8.64 -23.35
C TYR A 463 -14.55 -8.78 -24.33
N ARG A 464 -14.85 -8.65 -25.62
CA ARG A 464 -13.81 -8.61 -26.65
C ARG A 464 -13.07 -7.28 -26.58
N PRO A 465 -11.73 -7.29 -26.65
CA PRO A 465 -10.97 -6.05 -26.69
C PRO A 465 -11.32 -5.21 -27.92
N SER A 466 -11.37 -3.89 -27.75
CA SER A 466 -11.63 -2.94 -28.84
C SER A 466 -10.58 -1.84 -28.85
N ARG A 467 -10.04 -1.56 -30.04
CA ARG A 467 -9.08 -0.49 -30.24
C ARG A 467 -9.75 0.86 -30.00
N ARG A 468 -9.09 1.75 -29.25
CA ARG A 468 -9.54 3.12 -29.05
C ARG A 468 -9.06 4.04 -30.18
N ASP A 469 -9.87 5.04 -30.50
CA ASP A 469 -9.47 6.12 -31.39
C ASP A 469 -8.51 7.09 -30.68
N GLY A 470 -7.51 7.57 -31.42
CA GLY A 470 -6.42 8.36 -30.83
C GLY A 470 -5.46 7.55 -29.94
N GLY A 471 -4.24 8.08 -29.79
CA GLY A 471 -3.14 7.42 -29.07
C GLY A 471 -2.12 6.76 -29.98
N LEU A 472 -1.44 5.74 -29.48
CA LEU A 472 -0.36 5.06 -30.19
C LEU A 472 -0.92 4.25 -31.36
N SER A 473 -0.25 4.31 -32.52
CA SER A 473 -0.53 3.36 -33.61
C SER A 473 -0.07 1.96 -33.21
N ASP A 474 -0.54 0.93 -33.92
CA ASP A 474 -0.11 -0.44 -33.66
C ASP A 474 1.39 -0.63 -33.94
N ASP A 475 1.96 0.17 -34.85
CA ASP A 475 3.39 0.19 -35.15
C ASP A 475 4.19 0.95 -34.08
N ASP A 476 3.65 2.05 -33.54
CA ASP A 476 4.28 2.75 -32.40
C ASP A 476 4.24 1.88 -31.13
N LEU A 477 3.15 1.14 -30.91
CA LEU A 477 3.06 0.17 -29.82
C LEU A 477 4.12 -0.92 -29.95
N LYS A 478 4.30 -1.50 -31.15
CA LYS A 478 5.37 -2.47 -31.41
C LYS A 478 6.75 -1.88 -31.14
N ALA A 479 7.02 -0.68 -31.66
CA ALA A 479 8.30 -0.01 -31.48
C ALA A 479 8.59 0.27 -29.99
N LEU A 480 7.59 0.71 -29.23
CA LEU A 480 7.69 0.92 -27.80
C LEU A 480 7.96 -0.38 -27.04
N ILE A 481 7.27 -1.46 -27.41
CA ILE A 481 7.50 -2.80 -26.86
C ILE A 481 8.93 -3.27 -27.16
N ASP A 482 9.36 -3.22 -28.41
CA ASP A 482 10.71 -3.65 -28.82
C ASP A 482 11.81 -2.85 -28.10
N GLU A 483 11.63 -1.53 -27.96
CA GLU A 483 12.52 -0.66 -27.18
C GLU A 483 12.55 -1.08 -25.70
N GLY A 484 11.37 -1.28 -25.11
CA GLY A 484 11.22 -1.67 -23.70
C GLY A 484 11.82 -3.03 -23.40
N GLU A 485 11.67 -4.01 -24.30
CA GLU A 485 12.33 -5.30 -24.20
C GLU A 485 13.85 -5.18 -24.29
N GLY A 486 14.35 -4.34 -25.20
CA GLY A 486 15.78 -4.01 -25.29
C GLY A 486 16.34 -3.41 -23.99
N LYS A 487 15.51 -2.64 -23.26
CA LYS A 487 15.82 -2.06 -21.94
C LYS A 487 15.50 -2.97 -20.75
N LYS A 488 14.92 -4.15 -20.99
CA LYS A 488 14.43 -5.09 -19.96
C LYS A 488 13.40 -4.47 -19.02
N GLU A 489 12.46 -3.71 -19.56
CA GLU A 489 11.34 -3.13 -18.81
C GLU A 489 10.23 -4.19 -18.63
N PRO A 490 9.81 -4.52 -17.39
CA PRO A 490 8.80 -5.56 -17.16
C PRO A 490 7.44 -5.26 -17.81
N GLN A 491 7.09 -3.97 -17.95
CA GLN A 491 5.86 -3.50 -18.57
C GLN A 491 5.80 -3.86 -20.06
N ALA A 492 6.95 -3.82 -20.76
CA ALA A 492 7.04 -4.15 -22.18
C ALA A 492 6.66 -5.62 -22.42
N TYR A 493 7.32 -6.52 -21.70
CA TYR A 493 7.05 -7.95 -21.77
C TYR A 493 5.61 -8.29 -21.35
N LEU A 494 5.09 -7.63 -20.30
CA LEU A 494 3.73 -7.83 -19.84
C LEU A 494 2.70 -7.40 -20.91
N LEU A 495 2.87 -6.21 -21.49
CA LEU A 495 1.97 -5.70 -22.54
C LEU A 495 2.05 -6.58 -23.78
N HIS A 496 3.25 -6.97 -24.22
CA HIS A 496 3.45 -7.88 -25.34
C HIS A 496 2.76 -9.23 -25.11
N ALA A 497 2.90 -9.80 -23.90
CA ALA A 497 2.21 -11.04 -23.53
C ALA A 497 0.69 -10.92 -23.64
N LYS A 498 0.12 -9.83 -23.11
CA LYS A 498 -1.33 -9.57 -23.17
C LYS A 498 -1.82 -9.44 -24.62
N LEU A 499 -1.09 -8.71 -25.46
CA LEU A 499 -1.42 -8.51 -26.87
C LEU A 499 -1.34 -9.82 -27.68
N LEU A 500 -0.26 -10.60 -27.51
CA LEU A 500 -0.10 -11.92 -28.13
C LEU A 500 -1.20 -12.89 -27.71
N ARG A 501 -1.54 -12.94 -26.42
CA ARG A 501 -2.58 -13.84 -25.90
C ARG A 501 -3.97 -13.53 -26.47
N ARG A 502 -4.24 -12.26 -26.76
CA ARG A 502 -5.50 -11.81 -27.35
C ARG A 502 -5.50 -11.81 -28.88
N GLY A 503 -4.35 -12.01 -29.53
CA GLY A 503 -4.22 -11.88 -30.98
C GLY A 503 -4.45 -10.44 -31.47
N LEU A 504 -4.03 -9.45 -30.68
CA LEU A 504 -4.11 -8.02 -31.00
C LEU A 504 -2.70 -7.51 -31.32
N VAL A 505 -2.56 -6.64 -32.33
CA VAL A 505 -1.26 -6.12 -32.83
C VAL A 505 -0.35 -7.21 -33.45
N TYR A 506 -0.40 -8.42 -32.92
CA TYR A 506 0.29 -9.64 -33.30
C TYR A 506 -0.73 -10.79 -33.48
N PRO A 507 -0.44 -11.81 -34.30
CA PRO A 507 -1.22 -13.05 -34.31
C PRO A 507 -1.26 -13.70 -32.91
N GLN A 508 -2.35 -14.41 -32.61
CA GLN A 508 -2.45 -15.11 -31.33
C GLN A 508 -1.37 -16.19 -31.23
N ASP A 509 -0.55 -16.09 -30.18
CA ASP A 509 0.53 -17.04 -29.89
C ASP A 509 0.71 -17.17 -28.38
N ASP A 510 0.04 -18.16 -27.79
CA ASP A 510 0.06 -18.39 -26.35
C ASP A 510 1.43 -18.85 -25.85
N VAL A 511 2.22 -19.53 -26.69
CA VAL A 511 3.57 -20.01 -26.33
C VAL A 511 4.51 -18.82 -26.16
N ARG A 512 4.54 -17.92 -27.15
CA ARG A 512 5.30 -16.67 -27.02
C ARG A 512 4.76 -15.79 -25.90
N ALA A 513 3.44 -15.69 -25.74
CA ALA A 513 2.85 -14.90 -24.65
C ALA A 513 3.35 -15.38 -23.28
N THR A 514 3.37 -16.70 -23.04
CA THR A 514 3.90 -17.26 -21.78
C THR A 514 5.40 -17.04 -21.64
N ALA A 515 6.18 -17.14 -22.72
CA ALA A 515 7.60 -16.79 -22.68
C ALA A 515 7.84 -15.32 -22.27
N MET A 516 7.01 -14.39 -22.76
CA MET A 516 7.07 -12.99 -22.34
C MET A 516 6.65 -12.80 -20.88
N LEU A 517 5.63 -13.54 -20.39
CA LEU A 517 5.27 -13.52 -18.97
C LEU A 517 6.42 -14.00 -18.07
N ILE A 518 7.15 -15.04 -18.48
CA ILE A 518 8.35 -15.51 -17.76
C ILE A 518 9.40 -14.40 -17.67
N ASN A 519 9.68 -13.70 -18.78
CA ASN A 519 10.61 -12.59 -18.77
C ASN A 519 10.15 -11.45 -17.85
N ALA A 520 8.88 -11.06 -17.93
CA ALA A 520 8.30 -10.03 -17.06
C ALA A 520 8.35 -10.43 -15.57
N ALA A 521 8.03 -11.69 -15.25
CA ALA A 521 8.08 -12.22 -13.90
C ALA A 521 9.51 -12.24 -13.34
N ASN A 522 10.49 -12.65 -14.13
CA ASN A 522 11.92 -12.61 -13.76
C ASN A 522 12.44 -11.18 -13.52
N LEU A 523 11.76 -10.18 -14.07
CA LEU A 523 12.04 -8.75 -13.86
C LEU A 523 11.21 -8.13 -12.72
N GLY A 524 10.46 -8.94 -11.97
CA GLY A 524 9.72 -8.50 -10.78
C GLY A 524 8.27 -8.05 -11.05
N SER A 525 7.72 -8.31 -12.23
CA SER A 525 6.30 -7.99 -12.49
C SER A 525 5.37 -8.92 -11.72
N VAL A 526 4.78 -8.39 -10.64
CA VAL A 526 3.81 -9.10 -9.79
C VAL A 526 2.59 -9.56 -10.60
N GLU A 527 2.10 -8.72 -11.51
CA GLU A 527 0.98 -9.11 -12.38
C GLU A 527 1.36 -10.25 -13.33
N ALA A 528 2.57 -10.21 -13.90
CA ALA A 528 3.04 -11.29 -14.76
C ALA A 528 3.19 -12.62 -14.00
N MET A 529 3.65 -12.59 -12.74
CA MET A 529 3.72 -13.78 -11.89
C MET A 529 2.34 -14.40 -11.65
N VAL A 530 1.32 -13.56 -11.41
CA VAL A 530 -0.08 -14.05 -11.30
C VAL A 530 -0.55 -14.69 -12.61
N LEU A 531 -0.35 -14.01 -13.74
CA LEU A 531 -0.74 -14.51 -15.05
C LEU A 531 0.06 -15.74 -15.50
N LEU A 532 1.31 -15.87 -15.06
CA LEU A 532 2.15 -17.04 -15.30
C LEU A 532 1.63 -18.24 -14.52
N GLY A 533 1.26 -18.06 -13.25
CA GLY A 533 0.59 -19.11 -12.49
C GLY A 533 -0.73 -19.54 -13.15
N ASP A 534 -1.51 -18.59 -13.67
CA ASP A 534 -2.74 -18.89 -14.43
C ASP A 534 -2.44 -19.65 -15.74
N ALA A 535 -1.31 -19.37 -16.39
CA ALA A 535 -0.87 -20.09 -17.58
C ALA A 535 -0.51 -21.55 -17.25
N TYR A 536 0.23 -21.80 -16.16
CA TYR A 536 0.52 -23.16 -15.69
C TYR A 536 -0.72 -23.91 -15.18
N ASP A 537 -1.72 -23.21 -14.65
CA ASP A 537 -2.97 -23.85 -14.18
C ASP A 537 -3.85 -24.31 -15.36
N ASN A 538 -3.98 -23.43 -16.36
CA ASN A 538 -4.87 -23.64 -17.49
C ASN A 538 -4.20 -24.33 -18.69
N GLY A 539 -2.87 -24.40 -18.72
CA GLY A 539 -2.11 -24.95 -19.84
C GLY A 539 -2.03 -23.99 -21.04
N LEU A 540 -1.87 -22.69 -20.78
CA LEU A 540 -1.90 -21.65 -21.82
C LEU A 540 -0.50 -21.47 -22.44
N GLY A 541 -0.28 -22.11 -23.60
CA GLY A 541 1.01 -22.05 -24.31
C GLY A 541 2.17 -22.76 -23.58
N ILE A 542 1.84 -23.50 -22.52
CA ILE A 542 2.76 -24.31 -21.72
C ILE A 542 1.97 -25.47 -21.11
N ASP A 543 2.64 -26.58 -20.82
CA ASP A 543 1.99 -27.71 -20.16
C ASP A 543 1.54 -27.36 -18.74
N LYS A 544 0.44 -27.97 -18.31
CA LYS A 544 -0.05 -27.78 -16.94
C LYS A 544 0.97 -28.27 -15.94
N ASN A 545 1.31 -27.43 -14.97
CA ASN A 545 2.27 -27.77 -13.93
C ASN A 545 1.84 -27.19 -12.57
N PRO A 546 1.25 -28.01 -11.69
CA PRO A 546 0.78 -27.56 -10.37
C PRO A 546 1.88 -26.95 -9.50
N ARG A 547 3.14 -27.42 -9.64
CA ARG A 547 4.27 -26.92 -8.86
C ARG A 547 4.69 -25.52 -9.30
N GLU A 548 4.89 -25.35 -10.60
CA GLU A 548 5.26 -24.04 -11.17
C GLU A 548 4.14 -23.02 -11.01
N ARG A 549 2.88 -23.46 -11.13
CA ARG A 549 1.70 -22.65 -10.78
C ARG A 549 1.80 -22.09 -9.35
N LEU A 550 1.98 -22.97 -8.36
CA LEU A 550 2.07 -22.55 -6.96
C LEU A 550 3.32 -21.70 -6.71
N HIS A 551 4.44 -22.01 -7.36
CA HIS A 551 5.68 -21.22 -7.26
C HIS A 551 5.46 -19.79 -7.73
N ALA A 552 4.87 -19.59 -8.92
CA ALA A 552 4.59 -18.27 -9.46
C ALA A 552 3.63 -17.47 -8.58
N TRP A 553 2.53 -18.07 -8.09
CA TRP A 553 1.61 -17.40 -7.18
C TRP A 553 2.23 -17.11 -5.80
N ARG A 554 3.08 -17.99 -5.27
CA ARG A 554 3.82 -17.74 -4.02
C ARG A 554 4.73 -16.53 -4.13
N GLU A 555 5.45 -16.41 -5.24
CA GLU A 555 6.34 -15.26 -5.44
C GLU A 555 5.56 -13.95 -5.55
N ALA A 556 4.44 -13.95 -6.29
CA ALA A 556 3.53 -12.81 -6.32
C ALA A 556 2.96 -12.46 -4.92
N ALA A 557 2.55 -13.48 -4.15
CA ALA A 557 2.02 -13.30 -2.80
C ALA A 557 3.08 -12.76 -1.82
N ARG A 558 4.33 -13.19 -1.96
CA ARG A 558 5.49 -12.70 -1.20
C ARG A 558 5.76 -11.22 -1.47
N LEU A 559 5.50 -10.77 -2.70
CA LEU A 559 5.57 -9.35 -3.09
C LEU A 559 4.31 -8.56 -2.74
N GLY A 560 3.37 -9.15 -1.98
CA GLY A 560 2.20 -8.46 -1.45
C GLY A 560 0.91 -8.61 -2.27
N SER A 561 0.90 -9.40 -3.35
CA SER A 561 -0.30 -9.58 -4.18
C SER A 561 -1.42 -10.31 -3.42
N LEU A 562 -2.49 -9.57 -3.09
CA LEU A 562 -3.70 -10.15 -2.49
C LEU A 562 -4.40 -11.10 -3.46
N LYS A 563 -4.40 -10.78 -4.77
CA LYS A 563 -4.91 -11.65 -5.82
C LYS A 563 -4.20 -13.00 -5.85
N ALA A 564 -2.87 -13.01 -5.70
CA ALA A 564 -2.11 -14.26 -5.63
C ALA A 564 -2.37 -15.04 -4.33
N LYS A 565 -2.45 -14.35 -3.18
CA LYS A 565 -2.87 -14.98 -1.91
C LYS A 565 -4.26 -15.61 -2.03
N GLY A 566 -5.20 -14.95 -2.69
CA GLY A 566 -6.54 -15.46 -2.99
C GLY A 566 -6.50 -16.71 -3.86
N LYS A 567 -5.75 -16.69 -4.96
CA LYS A 567 -5.58 -17.87 -5.84
C LYS A 567 -4.97 -19.07 -5.12
N LEU A 568 -3.98 -18.85 -4.24
CA LEU A 568 -3.42 -19.90 -3.39
C LEU A 568 -4.50 -20.46 -2.46
N ALA A 569 -5.22 -19.60 -1.74
CA ALA A 569 -6.29 -20.03 -0.85
C ALA A 569 -7.37 -20.86 -1.57
N ASP A 570 -7.80 -20.43 -2.76
CA ASP A 570 -8.80 -21.13 -3.56
C ASP A 570 -8.28 -22.47 -4.11
N ALA A 571 -6.99 -22.57 -4.42
CA ALA A 571 -6.38 -23.83 -4.84
C ALA A 571 -6.33 -24.88 -3.72
N PHE A 572 -6.23 -24.46 -2.45
CA PHE A 572 -6.14 -25.36 -1.31
C PHE A 572 -7.37 -26.25 -1.15
N THR A 573 -8.58 -25.73 -1.39
CA THR A 573 -9.82 -26.50 -1.25
C THR A 573 -9.94 -27.64 -2.26
N PHE A 574 -9.23 -27.55 -3.38
CA PHE A 574 -9.23 -28.55 -4.45
C PHE A 574 -7.86 -29.24 -4.61
N ASP A 575 -6.93 -29.03 -3.68
CA ASP A 575 -5.60 -29.67 -3.70
C ASP A 575 -5.76 -31.17 -3.48
N SER A 576 -5.85 -31.91 -4.58
CA SER A 576 -6.10 -33.34 -4.58
C SER A 576 -4.78 -34.10 -4.52
N PHE A 577 -4.64 -34.95 -3.49
CA PHE A 577 -3.61 -35.97 -3.29
C PHE A 577 -2.15 -35.49 -3.15
N ASP A 578 -1.73 -34.43 -3.83
CA ASP A 578 -0.34 -33.97 -3.84
C ASP A 578 0.02 -32.99 -2.71
N HIS A 579 -0.94 -32.54 -1.89
CA HIS A 579 -0.75 -31.70 -0.67
C HIS A 579 0.46 -30.74 -0.77
N LEU A 580 0.53 -29.96 -1.85
CA LEU A 580 1.69 -29.10 -2.13
C LEU A 580 1.62 -27.79 -1.35
N MET A 581 0.48 -27.54 -0.73
CA MET A 581 0.12 -26.31 -0.04
C MET A 581 0.17 -26.48 1.48
N THR A 582 0.37 -25.38 2.19
CA THR A 582 0.41 -25.35 3.66
C THR A 582 -0.91 -24.89 4.27
N LEU A 583 -1.14 -25.19 5.55
CA LEU A 583 -2.28 -24.62 6.30
C LEU A 583 -2.25 -23.09 6.33
N ARG A 584 -1.07 -22.47 6.29
CA ARG A 584 -0.95 -21.02 6.22
C ARG A 584 -1.52 -20.47 4.92
N GLU A 585 -1.18 -21.11 3.80
CA GLU A 585 -1.64 -20.71 2.47
C GLU A 585 -3.14 -20.95 2.28
N GLY A 586 -3.63 -22.09 2.77
CA GLY A 586 -5.02 -22.48 2.65
C GLY A 586 -5.94 -21.77 3.63
N ILE A 587 -5.64 -21.82 4.93
CA ILE A 587 -6.55 -21.42 6.01
C ILE A 587 -6.22 -20.03 6.54
N THR A 588 -4.97 -19.81 6.96
CA THR A 588 -4.57 -18.54 7.57
C THR A 588 -4.77 -17.37 6.60
N ASN A 589 -4.26 -17.48 5.37
CA ASN A 589 -4.38 -16.44 4.37
C ASN A 589 -5.84 -16.23 3.91
N ARG A 590 -6.64 -17.29 3.76
CA ARG A 590 -8.06 -17.18 3.37
C ARG A 590 -8.86 -16.39 4.40
N ILE A 591 -8.72 -16.73 5.68
CA ILE A 591 -9.41 -16.03 6.77
C ILE A 591 -8.86 -14.61 6.93
N ALA A 592 -7.55 -14.40 6.80
CA ALA A 592 -6.96 -13.07 6.86
C ALA A 592 -7.49 -12.15 5.74
N LEU A 593 -7.56 -12.63 4.50
CA LEU A 593 -8.17 -11.90 3.39
C LEU A 593 -9.65 -11.55 3.67
N TYR A 594 -10.42 -12.50 4.22
CA TYR A 594 -11.82 -12.25 4.62
C TYR A 594 -11.93 -11.19 5.73
N ASN A 595 -11.05 -11.23 6.72
CA ASN A 595 -10.98 -10.28 7.83
C ASN A 595 -10.65 -8.87 7.32
N ASP A 596 -9.73 -8.76 6.36
CA ASP A 596 -9.39 -7.51 5.69
C ASP A 596 -10.46 -7.06 4.66
N GLY A 597 -11.45 -7.90 4.39
CA GLY A 597 -12.58 -7.61 3.50
C GLY A 597 -12.28 -7.76 2.01
N PHE A 598 -11.15 -8.38 1.65
CA PHE A 598 -10.82 -8.73 0.28
C PHE A 598 -11.77 -9.81 -0.26
N GLY A 599 -12.23 -9.67 -1.51
CA GLY A 599 -13.09 -10.67 -2.15
C GLY A 599 -14.55 -10.71 -1.69
N ARG A 600 -15.00 -9.80 -0.80
CA ARG A 600 -16.42 -9.68 -0.43
C ARG A 600 -17.22 -9.13 -1.61
N MET A 601 -17.74 -10.01 -2.46
CA MET A 601 -18.66 -9.67 -3.56
C MET A 601 -19.85 -8.86 -3.03
N GLY A 602 -19.96 -7.59 -3.44
CA GLY A 602 -21.18 -6.79 -3.27
C GLY A 602 -21.49 -6.31 -1.86
N ALA A 603 -20.54 -5.72 -1.14
CA ALA A 603 -20.82 -5.04 0.14
C ALA A 603 -21.49 -3.66 -0.04
N GLY A 604 -22.61 -3.63 -0.75
CA GLY A 604 -23.70 -2.71 -0.49
C GLY A 604 -24.76 -3.45 0.32
N VAL A 605 -24.87 -3.14 1.61
CA VAL A 605 -26.05 -3.43 2.48
C VAL A 605 -26.28 -4.88 2.94
N PHE A 606 -25.63 -5.92 2.38
CA PHE A 606 -25.69 -7.27 2.95
C PHE A 606 -24.29 -7.84 3.18
N GLY A 607 -23.87 -7.92 4.45
CA GLY A 607 -22.62 -8.56 4.84
C GLY A 607 -22.58 -10.00 4.35
N GLY A 608 -21.58 -10.35 3.54
CA GLY A 608 -21.36 -11.72 3.10
C GLY A 608 -21.21 -12.65 4.30
N ASP A 609 -22.08 -13.66 4.38
CA ASP A 609 -22.06 -14.68 5.42
C ASP A 609 -20.70 -15.40 5.40
N ALA A 610 -19.94 -15.32 6.51
CA ALA A 610 -18.67 -16.02 6.65
C ALA A 610 -18.83 -17.52 6.38
N GLY A 611 -20.02 -18.08 6.62
CA GLY A 611 -20.32 -19.48 6.33
C GLY A 611 -20.22 -19.83 4.85
N ILE A 612 -20.55 -18.90 3.94
CA ILE A 612 -20.42 -19.11 2.49
C ILE A 612 -18.96 -18.93 2.07
N GLU A 613 -18.31 -17.85 2.50
CA GLU A 613 -16.95 -17.51 2.08
C GLU A 613 -15.88 -18.44 2.65
N LEU A 614 -16.11 -19.04 3.82
CA LEU A 614 -15.21 -19.99 4.46
C LEU A 614 -15.68 -21.45 4.30
N SER A 615 -16.71 -21.68 3.49
CA SER A 615 -17.22 -23.01 3.16
C SER A 615 -16.12 -23.89 2.54
N GLY A 616 -16.09 -25.17 2.89
CA GLY A 616 -15.16 -26.15 2.34
C GLY A 616 -13.73 -26.08 2.91
N LEU A 617 -13.36 -24.97 3.57
CA LEU A 617 -12.01 -24.73 4.09
C LEU A 617 -11.55 -25.78 5.11
N PHE A 618 -12.49 -26.25 5.92
CA PHE A 618 -12.25 -27.21 7.01
C PHE A 618 -12.51 -28.67 6.59
N SER A 619 -12.72 -28.91 5.30
CA SER A 619 -12.94 -30.25 4.73
C SER A 619 -11.78 -30.64 3.80
N GLY A 620 -11.73 -31.90 3.36
CA GLY A 620 -10.70 -32.37 2.42
C GLY A 620 -9.28 -32.29 3.04
N PRO A 621 -8.30 -31.61 2.40
CA PRO A 621 -6.91 -31.58 2.84
C PRO A 621 -6.72 -31.18 4.32
N ALA A 622 -7.47 -30.19 4.81
CA ALA A 622 -7.38 -29.71 6.19
C ALA A 622 -7.59 -30.81 7.23
N SER A 623 -8.46 -31.80 6.94
CA SER A 623 -8.75 -32.92 7.85
C SER A 623 -7.51 -33.77 8.16
N SER A 624 -6.55 -33.85 7.24
CA SER A 624 -5.34 -34.63 7.43
C SER A 624 -4.42 -34.03 8.51
N ALA A 625 -4.42 -32.71 8.67
CA ALA A 625 -3.58 -32.04 9.66
C ALA A 625 -4.05 -32.27 11.10
N GLY A 626 -5.36 -32.44 11.30
CA GLY A 626 -5.98 -32.53 12.62
C GLY A 626 -6.53 -31.21 13.13
N THR A 627 -7.50 -31.31 14.04
CA THR A 627 -8.31 -30.20 14.55
C THR A 627 -7.46 -29.12 15.25
N ALA A 628 -6.45 -29.51 16.03
CA ALA A 628 -5.57 -28.58 16.74
C ALA A 628 -4.68 -27.76 15.79
N ALA A 629 -4.15 -28.38 14.73
CA ALA A 629 -3.31 -27.68 13.75
C ALA A 629 -4.14 -26.70 12.91
N VAL A 630 -5.35 -27.08 12.53
CA VAL A 630 -6.31 -26.20 11.85
C VAL A 630 -6.71 -25.04 12.76
N ALA A 631 -7.02 -25.30 14.03
CA ALA A 631 -7.32 -24.27 15.01
C ALA A 631 -6.17 -23.27 15.18
N ALA A 632 -4.92 -23.75 15.25
CA ALA A 632 -3.76 -22.87 15.29
C ALA A 632 -3.66 -21.98 14.04
N ALA A 633 -3.87 -22.54 12.84
CA ALA A 633 -3.88 -21.77 11.59
C ALA A 633 -5.00 -20.70 11.55
N VAL A 634 -6.17 -21.00 12.12
CA VAL A 634 -7.26 -20.03 12.31
C VAL A 634 -6.85 -18.92 13.29
N MET A 635 -6.26 -19.26 14.44
CA MET A 635 -5.78 -18.26 15.42
C MET A 635 -4.71 -17.36 14.81
N ASP A 636 -3.82 -17.92 14.02
CA ASP A 636 -2.80 -17.20 13.26
C ASP A 636 -3.41 -16.23 12.25
N ALA A 637 -4.58 -16.52 11.67
CA ALA A 637 -5.26 -15.60 10.75
C ALA A 637 -5.65 -14.28 11.44
N PHE A 638 -6.04 -14.34 12.73
CA PHE A 638 -6.34 -13.15 13.51
C PHE A 638 -5.08 -12.37 13.93
N ARG A 639 -3.91 -13.00 13.91
CA ARG A 639 -2.63 -12.31 14.09
C ARG A 639 -2.17 -11.61 12.81
N GLU A 640 -2.43 -12.21 11.64
CA GLU A 640 -2.16 -11.62 10.33
C GLU A 640 -3.09 -10.42 10.07
N ALA A 641 -4.39 -10.60 10.29
CA ALA A 641 -5.46 -9.62 10.08
C ALA A 641 -6.30 -9.40 11.35
N PRO A 642 -5.80 -8.59 12.31
CA PRO A 642 -6.48 -8.29 13.57
C PRO A 642 -7.85 -7.62 13.43
N ALA A 643 -8.18 -7.04 12.27
CA ALA A 643 -9.52 -6.49 12.00
C ALA A 643 -10.63 -7.55 12.14
N GLY A 644 -10.29 -8.84 12.02
CA GLY A 644 -11.21 -9.93 12.31
C GLY A 644 -11.62 -10.06 13.78
N LEU A 645 -10.90 -9.42 14.71
CA LEU A 645 -11.20 -9.44 16.14
C LEU A 645 -12.30 -8.45 16.54
N ASP A 646 -12.72 -7.57 15.64
CA ASP A 646 -13.88 -6.72 15.85
C ASP A 646 -15.11 -7.59 16.13
N GLU A 647 -15.88 -7.26 17.17
CA GLU A 647 -16.90 -8.16 17.73
C GLU A 647 -17.90 -8.66 16.67
N GLU A 648 -18.33 -7.80 15.75
CA GLU A 648 -19.25 -8.18 14.67
C GLU A 648 -18.63 -9.19 13.69
N ASN A 649 -17.39 -8.95 13.26
CA ASN A 649 -16.65 -9.87 12.38
C ASN A 649 -16.37 -11.20 13.09
N LEU A 650 -15.90 -11.13 14.34
CA LEU A 650 -15.49 -12.31 15.10
C LEU A 650 -16.69 -13.22 15.45
N VAL A 651 -17.87 -12.63 15.68
CA VAL A 651 -19.13 -13.39 15.79
C VAL A 651 -19.43 -14.14 14.51
N SER A 652 -19.32 -13.48 13.35
CA SER A 652 -19.59 -14.08 12.04
C SER A 652 -18.63 -15.22 11.73
N VAL A 653 -17.32 -14.96 11.82
CA VAL A 653 -16.27 -15.97 11.60
C VAL A 653 -16.44 -17.12 12.59
N GLY A 654 -16.65 -16.82 13.87
CA GLY A 654 -16.85 -17.83 14.90
C GLY A 654 -18.01 -18.79 14.60
N LYS A 655 -19.12 -18.31 14.02
CA LYS A 655 -20.24 -19.17 13.58
C LYS A 655 -19.90 -20.07 12.39
N ALA A 656 -18.99 -19.63 11.52
CA ALA A 656 -18.53 -20.40 10.36
C ALA A 656 -17.52 -21.50 10.74
N LEU A 657 -16.91 -21.43 11.93
CA LEU A 657 -15.97 -22.44 12.41
C LEU A 657 -16.70 -23.71 12.88
N PRO A 658 -16.23 -24.91 12.50
CA PRO A 658 -16.73 -26.16 13.05
C PRO A 658 -16.59 -26.21 14.58
N ASP A 659 -17.50 -26.91 15.25
CA ASP A 659 -17.55 -27.04 16.71
C ASP A 659 -16.21 -27.52 17.29
N GLU A 660 -15.60 -28.51 16.64
CA GLU A 660 -14.31 -29.08 17.05
C GLU A 660 -13.17 -28.06 16.98
N ILE A 661 -13.17 -27.21 15.95
CA ILE A 661 -12.19 -26.12 15.81
C ILE A 661 -12.39 -25.09 16.91
N ARG A 662 -13.65 -24.72 17.21
CA ARG A 662 -13.95 -23.81 18.32
C ARG A 662 -13.49 -24.36 19.67
N VAL A 663 -13.73 -25.65 19.94
CA VAL A 663 -13.24 -26.34 21.14
C VAL A 663 -11.72 -26.30 21.20
N ALA A 664 -11.02 -26.56 20.10
CA ALA A 664 -9.57 -26.56 20.06
C ALA A 664 -8.97 -25.15 20.29
N ILE A 665 -9.59 -24.10 19.76
CA ILE A 665 -9.22 -22.70 20.05
C ILE A 665 -9.41 -22.40 21.55
N GLU A 666 -10.59 -22.69 22.11
CA GLU A 666 -10.87 -22.49 23.54
C GLU A 666 -9.91 -23.28 24.44
N THR A 667 -9.54 -24.49 24.03
CA THR A 667 -8.58 -25.35 24.74
C THR A 667 -7.18 -24.73 24.74
N THR A 668 -6.75 -24.18 23.61
CA THR A 668 -5.45 -23.49 23.47
C THR A 668 -5.43 -22.22 24.32
N LEU A 669 -6.48 -21.41 24.26
CA LEU A 669 -6.59 -20.20 25.09
C LEU A 669 -6.61 -20.53 26.58
N LYS A 670 -7.24 -21.65 26.97
CA LYS A 670 -7.28 -22.10 28.36
C LYS A 670 -5.92 -22.61 28.83
N SER A 671 -5.24 -23.42 28.03
CA SER A 671 -3.92 -23.96 28.39
C SER A 671 -2.86 -22.86 28.53
N GLU A 672 -3.00 -21.78 27.76
CA GLU A 672 -2.14 -20.58 27.85
C GLU A 672 -2.62 -19.54 28.88
N GLY A 673 -3.72 -19.80 29.60
CA GLY A 673 -4.19 -18.95 30.69
C GLY A 673 -4.99 -17.71 30.28
N PHE A 674 -5.41 -17.59 29.02
CA PHE A 674 -6.25 -16.50 28.53
C PHE A 674 -7.76 -16.75 28.73
N TYR A 675 -8.19 -18.02 28.81
CA TYR A 675 -9.60 -18.39 28.92
C TYR A 675 -9.89 -19.21 30.18
N ALA A 676 -10.85 -18.75 31.00
CA ALA A 676 -11.23 -19.40 32.24
C ALA A 676 -12.42 -20.39 32.09
N GLY A 677 -13.18 -20.29 31.00
CA GLY A 677 -14.36 -21.12 30.76
C GLY A 677 -14.04 -22.58 30.43
N GLU A 678 -15.07 -23.39 30.22
CA GLU A 678 -14.89 -24.76 29.72
C GLU A 678 -14.83 -24.78 28.18
N PRO A 679 -13.86 -25.50 27.57
CA PRO A 679 -13.78 -25.66 26.12
C PRO A 679 -14.94 -26.52 25.59
N LYS A 680 -16.09 -25.89 25.31
CA LYS A 680 -17.31 -26.55 24.81
C LYS A 680 -17.63 -26.16 23.37
N GLY A 681 -16.82 -25.31 22.76
CA GLY A 681 -17.02 -24.82 21.41
C GLY A 681 -18.14 -23.79 21.31
N TYR A 682 -18.64 -23.26 22.43
CA TYR A 682 -19.68 -22.22 22.41
C TYR A 682 -19.16 -20.94 21.74
N PHE A 683 -17.88 -20.62 21.94
CA PHE A 683 -17.18 -19.46 21.40
C PHE A 683 -17.91 -18.14 21.66
N GLY A 684 -18.32 -17.98 22.93
CA GLY A 684 -19.03 -16.81 23.42
C GLY A 684 -18.13 -15.57 23.63
N PRO A 685 -18.68 -14.48 24.17
CA PRO A 685 -17.96 -13.22 24.37
C PRO A 685 -16.65 -13.38 25.16
N ASP A 686 -16.63 -14.23 26.20
CA ASP A 686 -15.43 -14.47 27.00
C ASP A 686 -14.31 -15.16 26.21
N ALA A 687 -14.65 -16.14 25.37
CA ALA A 687 -13.69 -16.82 24.50
C ALA A 687 -13.16 -15.89 23.39
N ARG A 688 -14.04 -15.05 22.82
CA ARG A 688 -13.67 -14.03 21.83
C ARG A 688 -12.72 -12.97 22.41
N LYS A 689 -13.01 -12.49 23.62
CA LYS A 689 -12.14 -11.56 24.35
C LYS A 689 -10.80 -12.21 24.71
N ALA A 690 -10.81 -13.49 25.10
CA ALA A 690 -9.60 -14.25 25.36
C ALA A 690 -8.73 -14.39 24.10
N LEU A 691 -9.34 -14.64 22.93
CA LEU A 691 -8.63 -14.67 21.65
C LEU A 691 -7.98 -13.33 21.32
N ALA A 692 -8.72 -12.22 21.46
CA ALA A 692 -8.17 -10.89 21.22
C ALA A 692 -6.97 -10.57 22.14
N ALA A 693 -7.08 -10.90 23.43
CA ALA A 693 -5.98 -10.76 24.39
C ALA A 693 -4.78 -11.64 24.03
N TRP A 694 -5.03 -12.87 23.57
CA TRP A 694 -3.98 -13.78 23.11
C TRP A 694 -3.27 -13.23 21.86
N VAL A 695 -4.01 -12.72 20.88
CA VAL A 695 -3.43 -12.11 19.67
C VAL A 695 -2.55 -10.91 20.02
N ASP A 696 -3.01 -10.01 20.88
CA ASP A 696 -2.19 -8.87 21.33
C ASP A 696 -0.91 -9.33 22.05
N ALA A 697 -1.03 -10.33 22.93
CA ALA A 697 0.12 -10.87 23.66
C ALA A 697 1.14 -11.56 22.75
N LYS A 698 0.69 -12.30 21.72
CA LYS A 698 1.58 -12.98 20.76
C LYS A 698 2.16 -12.05 19.70
N GLY A 699 1.46 -10.96 19.40
CA GLY A 699 1.84 -10.02 18.33
C GLY A 699 1.64 -10.60 16.92
N PRO A 700 2.01 -9.83 15.88
CA PRO A 700 1.85 -10.24 14.49
C PRO A 700 2.59 -11.53 14.17
N LEU A 701 2.15 -12.21 13.12
CA LEU A 701 2.92 -13.30 12.55
C LEU A 701 4.20 -12.74 11.95
N VAL A 702 5.32 -13.37 12.32
CA VAL A 702 6.60 -13.11 11.66
C VAL A 702 6.62 -14.02 10.44
N ASP A 703 6.69 -13.45 9.24
CA ASP A 703 7.01 -14.24 8.05
C ASP A 703 8.29 -15.01 8.33
N ALA A 704 8.30 -16.31 8.00
CA ALA A 704 9.51 -17.12 8.06
C ALA A 704 10.51 -16.58 7.01
N SER A 705 11.26 -15.55 7.41
CA SER A 705 12.35 -14.86 6.71
C SER A 705 12.04 -14.18 5.37
N SER A 706 12.17 -12.84 5.35
CA SER A 706 12.72 -12.11 4.19
C SER A 706 14.23 -12.36 4.12
N PRO A 707 14.77 -13.08 3.12
CA PRO A 707 16.20 -13.16 2.91
C PRO A 707 16.65 -12.01 2.01
N GLN A 708 16.70 -10.80 2.55
CA GLN A 708 17.47 -9.69 1.96
C GLN A 708 18.23 -8.94 3.06
N ALA A 709 19.23 -9.62 3.64
CA ALA A 709 20.43 -9.04 4.25
C ALA A 709 21.47 -10.13 4.63
N VAL A 710 21.52 -11.25 3.91
CA VAL A 710 22.68 -12.15 3.90
C VAL A 710 22.87 -12.59 2.46
N ALA A 711 23.77 -11.91 1.75
CA ALA A 711 24.37 -12.52 0.58
C ALA A 711 25.08 -13.78 1.05
N GLY A 712 24.51 -14.94 0.71
CA GLY A 712 25.02 -16.26 1.08
C GLY A 712 24.17 -17.00 2.12
N THR A 713 22.96 -17.40 1.77
CA THR A 713 22.38 -18.72 2.10
C THR A 713 21.09 -18.88 1.30
N GLU A 714 21.15 -19.60 0.17
CA GLU A 714 19.99 -20.33 -0.33
C GLU A 714 19.40 -21.10 0.85
N GLN A 715 18.08 -20.98 1.08
CA GLN A 715 17.37 -21.83 2.02
C GLN A 715 17.65 -23.28 1.62
N ALA A 716 18.48 -23.91 2.43
CA ALA A 716 19.04 -25.21 2.17
C ALA A 716 17.91 -26.25 2.16
N ALA A 717 17.64 -26.82 0.99
CA ALA A 717 17.48 -28.26 0.91
C ALA A 717 18.58 -28.92 1.77
N PRO A 718 18.33 -30.02 2.49
CA PRO A 718 19.33 -30.57 3.37
C PRO A 718 20.61 -30.90 2.57
N ALA A 719 21.68 -30.18 2.95
CA ALA A 719 23.05 -30.19 2.46
C ALA A 719 23.36 -29.30 1.23
N ALA A 720 24.26 -28.33 1.46
CA ALA A 720 25.26 -27.92 0.47
C ALA A 720 25.76 -29.17 -0.25
N SER A 721 25.70 -29.20 -1.58
CA SER A 721 25.97 -30.42 -2.34
C SER A 721 27.36 -30.97 -1.99
N LEU A 722 27.37 -32.12 -1.31
CA LEU A 722 28.62 -32.78 -0.89
C LEU A 722 29.42 -33.29 -2.10
N LEU A 723 28.80 -33.24 -3.28
CA LEU A 723 29.32 -33.58 -4.61
C LEU A 723 28.86 -32.53 -5.63
N ALA A 724 29.68 -32.27 -6.64
CA ALA A 724 29.24 -31.58 -7.84
C ALA A 724 28.13 -32.39 -8.55
N GLY A 725 27.08 -31.73 -9.03
CA GLY A 725 25.94 -32.38 -9.69
C GLY A 725 26.37 -33.30 -10.84
N GLU A 726 27.34 -32.87 -11.64
CA GLU A 726 27.90 -33.65 -12.75
C GLU A 726 28.51 -35.00 -12.30
N ILE A 727 29.12 -35.06 -11.11
CA ILE A 727 29.68 -36.32 -10.57
C ILE A 727 28.53 -37.27 -10.23
N LEU A 728 27.51 -36.76 -9.55
CA LEU A 728 26.35 -37.55 -9.16
C LEU A 728 25.61 -38.07 -10.40
N ASP A 729 25.36 -37.21 -11.39
CA ASP A 729 24.68 -37.57 -12.64
C ASP A 729 25.45 -38.65 -13.41
N ARG A 730 26.76 -38.45 -13.60
CA ARG A 730 27.62 -39.42 -14.30
C ARG A 730 27.65 -40.78 -13.60
N VAL A 731 27.77 -40.80 -12.27
CA VAL A 731 27.76 -42.06 -11.50
C VAL A 731 26.37 -42.71 -11.56
N ARG A 732 25.30 -41.92 -11.45
CA ARG A 732 23.92 -42.39 -11.57
C ARG A 732 23.69 -43.07 -12.92
N ASP A 733 23.99 -42.40 -14.02
CA ASP A 733 23.78 -42.93 -15.37
C ASP A 733 24.51 -44.25 -15.58
N LYS A 734 25.76 -44.34 -15.09
CA LYS A 734 26.55 -45.57 -15.13
C LYS A 734 25.94 -46.69 -14.30
N VAL A 735 25.48 -46.39 -13.08
CA VAL A 735 24.85 -47.38 -12.19
C VAL A 735 23.54 -47.89 -12.79
N PHE A 736 22.70 -47.00 -13.36
CA PHE A 736 21.46 -47.37 -14.01
C PHE A 736 21.69 -48.22 -15.27
N ALA A 737 22.67 -47.87 -16.11
CA ALA A 737 23.03 -48.68 -17.28
C ALA A 737 23.50 -50.09 -16.88
N GLN A 738 24.27 -50.21 -15.81
CA GLN A 738 24.70 -51.51 -15.29
C GLN A 738 23.58 -52.32 -14.66
N ALA A 739 22.63 -51.65 -13.98
CA ALA A 739 21.44 -52.28 -13.46
C ALA A 739 20.58 -52.88 -14.58
N GLN A 740 20.41 -52.15 -15.69
CA GLN A 740 19.68 -52.62 -16.87
C GLN A 740 20.39 -53.78 -17.59
N ALA A 741 21.72 -53.77 -17.62
CA ALA A 741 22.52 -54.82 -18.25
C ALA A 741 22.70 -56.10 -17.40
N ALA A 742 22.27 -56.09 -16.13
CA ALA A 742 22.51 -57.19 -15.20
C ALA A 742 21.66 -58.44 -15.52
N LYS A 743 22.32 -59.53 -15.95
CA LYS A 743 21.65 -60.80 -16.30
C LYS A 743 21.73 -61.85 -15.21
N THR A 744 22.78 -61.81 -14.38
CA THR A 744 23.01 -62.79 -13.30
C THR A 744 22.66 -62.23 -11.92
N ASP A 745 22.33 -63.10 -10.96
CA ASP A 745 22.02 -62.67 -9.58
C ASP A 745 23.16 -61.91 -8.92
N LYS A 746 24.41 -62.30 -9.21
CA LYS A 746 25.61 -61.59 -8.74
C LYS A 746 25.69 -60.16 -9.30
N GLN A 747 25.39 -59.98 -10.58
CA GLN A 747 25.34 -58.65 -11.21
C GLN A 747 24.19 -57.80 -10.67
N LYS A 748 23.00 -58.42 -10.48
CA LYS A 748 21.82 -57.74 -9.92
C LYS A 748 22.09 -57.26 -8.50
N LEU A 749 22.66 -58.10 -7.64
CA LEU A 749 23.03 -57.72 -6.27
C LEU A 749 24.10 -56.61 -6.24
N ALA A 750 25.07 -56.64 -7.15
CA ALA A 750 26.06 -55.57 -7.26
C ALA A 750 25.43 -54.24 -7.69
N ALA A 751 24.48 -54.27 -8.63
CA ALA A 751 23.73 -53.10 -9.06
C ALA A 751 22.86 -52.53 -7.93
N ILE A 752 22.13 -53.37 -7.20
CA ILE A 752 21.30 -52.97 -6.06
C ILE A 752 22.15 -52.29 -4.97
N LYS A 753 23.36 -52.81 -4.68
CA LYS A 753 24.28 -52.16 -3.72
C LYS A 753 24.69 -50.74 -4.15
N ARG A 754 24.90 -50.52 -5.44
CA ARG A 754 25.26 -49.20 -5.98
C ARG A 754 24.07 -48.25 -6.02
N LEU A 755 22.87 -48.75 -6.34
CA LEU A 755 21.63 -47.99 -6.18
C LEU A 755 21.40 -47.61 -4.71
N GLY A 756 21.68 -48.53 -3.78
CA GLY A 756 21.60 -48.27 -2.34
C GLY A 756 22.57 -47.18 -1.86
N MET A 757 23.77 -47.12 -2.43
CA MET A 757 24.71 -46.02 -2.18
C MET A 757 24.15 -44.67 -2.66
N LEU A 758 23.65 -44.60 -3.90
CA LEU A 758 23.01 -43.38 -4.43
C LEU A 758 21.77 -42.97 -3.61
N ALA A 759 20.97 -43.94 -3.18
CA ALA A 759 19.80 -43.71 -2.33
C ALA A 759 20.19 -43.16 -0.95
N ARG A 760 21.25 -43.69 -0.30
CA ARG A 760 21.79 -43.15 0.96
C ARG A 760 22.27 -41.71 0.80
N TYR A 761 22.82 -41.34 -0.36
CA TYR A 761 23.21 -39.97 -0.66
C TYR A 761 22.01 -39.01 -0.78
N GLY A 762 20.85 -39.52 -1.21
CA GLY A 762 19.65 -38.71 -1.44
C GLY A 762 19.20 -38.64 -2.90
N ASP A 763 19.75 -39.49 -3.78
CA ASP A 763 19.32 -39.54 -5.18
C ASP A 763 17.90 -40.11 -5.27
N LEU A 764 16.92 -39.25 -5.59
CA LEU A 764 15.50 -39.59 -5.66
C LEU A 764 15.19 -40.69 -6.69
N PRO A 765 15.75 -40.68 -7.92
CA PRO A 765 15.57 -41.79 -8.87
C PRO A 765 16.00 -43.14 -8.28
N SER A 766 17.15 -43.20 -7.60
CA SER A 766 17.62 -44.43 -6.96
C SER A 766 16.73 -44.86 -5.79
N ARG A 767 16.28 -43.91 -4.95
CA ARG A 767 15.31 -44.17 -3.87
C ARG A 767 14.01 -44.77 -4.43
N TRP A 768 13.47 -44.19 -5.49
CA TRP A 768 12.25 -44.66 -6.15
C TRP A 768 12.40 -46.09 -6.70
N VAL A 769 13.50 -46.40 -7.40
CA VAL A 769 13.73 -47.73 -7.95
C VAL A 769 13.77 -48.79 -6.84
N LEU A 770 14.42 -48.50 -5.72
CA LEU A 770 14.49 -49.43 -4.59
C LEU A 770 13.13 -49.60 -3.92
N MET A 771 12.44 -48.48 -3.66
CA MET A 771 11.11 -48.42 -3.03
C MET A 771 10.08 -49.23 -3.82
N ARG A 772 9.79 -48.88 -5.08
CA ARG A 772 8.74 -49.54 -5.89
C ARG A 772 8.93 -51.04 -6.12
N ASN A 773 10.11 -51.58 -5.80
CA ASN A 773 10.43 -53.01 -5.97
C ASN A 773 10.71 -53.73 -4.65
N TYR A 774 10.69 -53.05 -3.50
CA TYR A 774 11.14 -53.62 -2.23
C TYR A 774 10.23 -54.79 -1.78
N HIS A 775 8.92 -54.62 -1.82
CA HIS A 775 7.96 -55.69 -1.50
C HIS A 775 8.07 -56.89 -2.47
N GLN A 776 8.37 -56.66 -3.76
CA GLN A 776 8.40 -57.72 -4.78
C GLN A 776 9.74 -58.50 -4.79
N ALA A 777 10.86 -57.81 -4.61
CA ALA A 777 12.18 -58.38 -4.87
C ALA A 777 12.94 -58.74 -3.58
N ARG A 778 13.06 -60.04 -3.29
CA ARG A 778 13.88 -60.55 -2.18
C ARG A 778 15.35 -60.11 -2.25
N ALA A 779 15.88 -59.91 -3.46
CA ALA A 779 17.25 -59.42 -3.68
C ALA A 779 17.45 -57.96 -3.24
N ILE A 780 16.40 -57.13 -3.26
CA ILE A 780 16.45 -55.78 -2.71
C ILE A 780 16.42 -55.86 -1.18
N ARG A 781 15.53 -56.67 -0.61
CA ARG A 781 15.41 -56.86 0.85
C ARG A 781 16.64 -57.50 1.52
N SER A 782 17.54 -58.12 0.75
CA SER A 782 18.82 -58.62 1.27
C SER A 782 19.92 -57.56 1.32
N VAL A 783 19.70 -56.38 0.71
CA VAL A 783 20.67 -55.28 0.64
C VAL A 783 20.14 -54.03 1.36
N VAL A 784 18.87 -53.69 1.18
CA VAL A 784 18.22 -52.51 1.77
C VAL A 784 17.45 -52.93 3.01
N THR A 785 17.73 -52.27 4.13
CA THR A 785 17.07 -52.53 5.41
C THR A 785 15.67 -51.92 5.46
N PRO A 786 14.77 -52.43 6.33
CA PRO A 786 13.48 -51.77 6.58
C PRO A 786 13.61 -50.31 7.03
N GLU A 787 14.65 -49.97 7.80
CA GLU A 787 14.92 -48.59 8.23
C GLU A 787 15.28 -47.68 7.06
N GLU A 788 16.14 -48.14 6.16
CA GLU A 788 16.52 -47.40 4.96
C GLU A 788 15.35 -47.22 4.00
N ILE A 789 14.59 -48.28 3.71
CA ILE A 789 13.46 -48.18 2.78
C ILE A 789 12.36 -47.27 3.32
N THR A 790 12.11 -47.32 4.63
CA THR A 790 11.17 -46.41 5.30
C THR A 790 11.59 -44.95 5.11
N ARG A 791 12.89 -44.64 5.31
CA ARG A 791 13.40 -43.28 5.09
C ARG A 791 13.35 -42.86 3.62
N TYR A 792 13.68 -43.75 2.70
CA TYR A 792 13.61 -43.46 1.27
C TYR A 792 12.19 -43.18 0.82
N ALA A 793 11.22 -43.98 1.28
CA ALA A 793 9.82 -43.76 1.01
C ALA A 793 9.31 -42.44 1.59
N LEU A 794 9.67 -42.12 2.85
CA LEU A 794 9.29 -40.84 3.45
C LEU A 794 9.85 -39.64 2.68
N ASP A 795 11.11 -39.70 2.24
CA ASP A 795 11.68 -38.63 1.42
C ASP A 795 11.04 -38.52 0.03
N ILE A 796 10.66 -39.65 -0.59
CA ILE A 796 9.89 -39.63 -1.84
C ILE A 796 8.51 -39.02 -1.63
N LEU A 797 7.80 -39.40 -0.57
CA LEU A 797 6.46 -38.91 -0.24
C LEU A 797 6.44 -37.43 0.11
N VAL A 798 7.54 -36.89 0.61
CA VAL A 798 7.68 -35.46 0.91
C VAL A 798 8.19 -34.68 -0.29
N SER A 799 9.20 -35.21 -1.00
CA SER A 799 9.82 -34.54 -2.15
C SER A 799 8.91 -34.57 -3.39
N LYS A 800 8.12 -35.63 -3.53
CA LYS A 800 7.17 -35.88 -4.64
C LYS A 800 7.81 -35.64 -6.03
N PRO A 801 8.96 -36.28 -6.34
CA PRO A 801 9.69 -36.03 -7.58
C PRO A 801 8.88 -36.37 -8.84
N ASP A 802 9.15 -35.66 -9.93
CA ASP A 802 8.45 -35.87 -11.21
C ASP A 802 8.63 -37.31 -11.74
N GLY A 803 7.58 -37.85 -12.35
CA GLY A 803 7.58 -39.20 -12.92
C GLY A 803 7.47 -40.34 -11.89
N VAL A 804 7.15 -40.02 -10.63
CA VAL A 804 6.85 -41.02 -9.59
C VAL A 804 5.34 -41.16 -9.43
N ASP A 805 4.80 -42.23 -10.00
CA ASP A 805 3.36 -42.52 -9.94
C ASP A 805 3.01 -43.29 -8.66
N LYS A 806 2.07 -42.77 -7.88
CA LYS A 806 1.42 -43.46 -6.74
C LYS A 806 2.40 -43.99 -5.67
N PRO A 807 3.37 -43.20 -5.19
CA PRO A 807 4.36 -43.67 -4.22
C PRO A 807 3.74 -44.15 -2.90
N GLU A 808 2.57 -43.64 -2.51
CA GLU A 808 1.86 -44.04 -1.29
C GLU A 808 1.47 -45.51 -1.33
N PHE A 809 0.96 -45.98 -2.48
CA PHE A 809 0.55 -47.36 -2.67
C PHE A 809 1.74 -48.31 -2.62
N GLU A 810 2.83 -47.95 -3.29
CA GLU A 810 4.08 -48.71 -3.25
C GLU A 810 4.61 -48.80 -1.80
N PHE A 811 4.53 -47.70 -1.05
CA PHE A 811 4.96 -47.71 0.34
C PHE A 811 4.08 -48.61 1.22
N ILE A 812 2.76 -48.59 1.04
CA ILE A 812 1.84 -49.48 1.77
C ILE A 812 2.20 -50.95 1.52
N PHE A 813 2.55 -51.33 0.29
CA PHE A 813 3.01 -52.68 -0.01
C PHE A 813 4.35 -53.01 0.66
N ASP A 814 5.29 -52.07 0.68
CA ASP A 814 6.56 -52.25 1.37
C ASP A 814 6.37 -52.44 2.88
N LEU A 815 5.54 -51.61 3.52
CA LEU A 815 5.17 -51.73 4.92
C LEU A 815 4.49 -53.07 5.22
N THR A 816 3.58 -53.52 4.35
CA THR A 816 2.90 -54.81 4.46
C THR A 816 3.90 -55.97 4.38
N GLN A 817 4.88 -55.91 3.48
CA GLN A 817 5.93 -56.91 3.38
C GLN A 817 6.85 -56.90 4.62
N ILE A 818 7.18 -55.73 5.16
CA ILE A 818 7.98 -55.59 6.40
C ILE A 818 7.24 -56.23 7.58
N ALA A 819 5.92 -56.06 7.66
CA ALA A 819 5.09 -56.69 8.68
C ALA A 819 5.06 -58.21 8.56
N GLN A 820 4.90 -58.74 7.34
CA GLN A 820 4.99 -60.19 7.07
C GLN A 820 6.35 -60.78 7.48
N ASP A 821 7.43 -60.01 7.27
CA ASP A 821 8.79 -60.37 7.69
C ASP A 821 9.02 -60.23 9.21
N ARG A 822 8.00 -59.79 9.98
CA ARG A 822 8.03 -59.50 11.42
C ARG A 822 9.06 -58.44 11.82
N LYS A 823 9.27 -57.46 10.94
CA LYS A 823 10.26 -56.38 11.12
C LYS A 823 9.62 -55.01 11.35
N SER A 824 8.32 -54.95 11.67
CA SER A 824 7.57 -53.68 11.81
C SER A 824 8.22 -52.70 12.77
N LYS A 825 8.88 -53.14 13.86
CA LYS A 825 9.58 -52.27 14.82
C LYS A 825 10.60 -51.31 14.19
N ALA A 826 11.22 -51.71 13.08
CA ALA A 826 12.17 -50.88 12.35
C ALA A 826 11.49 -49.64 11.74
N VAL A 827 10.26 -49.80 11.25
CA VAL A 827 9.46 -48.72 10.64
C VAL A 827 9.27 -47.58 11.64
N GLY A 828 8.71 -47.84 12.82
CA GLY A 828 8.43 -46.81 13.82
C GLY A 828 9.69 -46.06 14.28
N SER A 829 10.80 -46.77 14.47
CA SER A 829 12.07 -46.14 14.81
C SER A 829 12.60 -45.26 13.67
N ALA A 830 12.51 -45.73 12.42
CA ALA A 830 12.96 -44.97 11.26
C ALA A 830 12.08 -43.75 10.99
N THR A 831 10.76 -43.88 11.10
CA THR A 831 9.80 -42.76 10.99
C THR A 831 10.08 -41.68 12.03
N LEU A 832 10.22 -42.04 13.31
CA LEU A 832 10.53 -41.06 14.37
C LEU A 832 11.85 -40.33 14.11
N GLN A 833 12.88 -41.04 13.65
CA GLN A 833 14.16 -40.41 13.33
C GLN A 833 14.09 -39.54 12.07
N ALA A 834 13.32 -39.97 11.06
CA ALA A 834 13.11 -39.18 9.84
C ALA A 834 12.39 -37.86 10.14
N ILE A 835 11.35 -37.86 10.99
CA ILE A 835 10.66 -36.64 11.44
C ILE A 835 11.64 -35.66 12.11
N ARG A 836 12.63 -36.18 12.84
CA ARG A 836 13.66 -35.35 13.46
C ARG A 836 14.66 -34.80 12.46
N ASP A 837 15.05 -35.60 11.48
CA ASP A 837 16.10 -35.25 10.51
C ASP A 837 15.58 -34.38 9.35
N ASP A 838 14.29 -34.46 9.02
CA ASP A 838 13.66 -33.72 7.92
C ASP A 838 12.58 -32.74 8.43
N PRO A 839 12.83 -31.43 8.42
CA PRO A 839 11.86 -30.42 8.83
C PRO A 839 10.53 -30.46 8.07
N ARG A 840 10.52 -30.97 6.82
CA ARG A 840 9.29 -31.07 6.03
C ARG A 840 8.32 -32.10 6.61
N LEU A 841 8.82 -33.13 7.29
CA LEU A 841 8.01 -34.10 8.03
C LEU A 841 7.49 -33.54 9.38
N GLN A 842 7.88 -32.32 9.75
CA GLN A 842 7.41 -31.65 10.96
C GLN A 842 6.21 -30.71 10.68
N ASP A 843 5.77 -30.65 9.43
CA ASP A 843 4.52 -30.01 9.02
C ASP A 843 3.33 -30.93 9.29
N ALA A 844 2.27 -30.39 9.92
CA ALA A 844 1.13 -31.18 10.37
C ALA A 844 0.33 -31.78 9.20
N LEU A 845 0.19 -31.03 8.10
CA LEU A 845 -0.52 -31.48 6.91
C LEU A 845 0.25 -32.61 6.23
N THR A 846 1.56 -32.42 6.03
CA THR A 846 2.46 -33.39 5.41
C THR A 846 2.52 -34.68 6.22
N LEU A 847 2.77 -34.58 7.53
CA LEU A 847 2.86 -35.76 8.39
C LEU A 847 1.49 -36.45 8.53
N GLY A 848 0.41 -35.67 8.62
CA GLY A 848 -0.95 -36.16 8.64
C GLY A 848 -1.30 -37.01 7.42
N ALA A 849 -1.02 -36.50 6.22
CA ALA A 849 -1.22 -37.22 4.97
C ALA A 849 -0.41 -38.53 4.91
N ILE A 850 0.87 -38.49 5.29
CA ILE A 850 1.77 -39.65 5.28
C ILE A 850 1.32 -40.71 6.29
N MET A 851 1.04 -40.31 7.54
CA MET A 851 0.63 -41.24 8.59
C MET A 851 -0.79 -41.74 8.38
N GLY A 852 -1.63 -41.01 7.64
CA GLY A 852 -2.89 -41.52 7.10
C GLY A 852 -2.69 -42.72 6.16
N GLN A 853 -1.56 -42.83 5.46
CA GLN A 853 -1.27 -44.03 4.67
C GLN A 853 -0.91 -45.24 5.55
N PHE A 854 -0.34 -45.01 6.74
CA PHE A 854 0.09 -46.08 7.64
C PHE A 854 -1.11 -46.86 8.19
N THR A 855 -2.31 -46.27 8.22
CA THR A 855 -3.53 -46.95 8.67
C THR A 855 -3.95 -48.09 7.73
N PHE A 856 -3.49 -48.08 6.48
CA PHE A 856 -3.73 -49.16 5.52
C PHE A 856 -2.68 -50.27 5.58
N ALA A 857 -1.59 -50.08 6.34
CA ALA A 857 -0.51 -51.05 6.46
C ALA A 857 -0.51 -51.75 7.84
N PRO A 858 -0.47 -53.10 7.90
CA PRO A 858 -0.44 -53.83 9.17
C PRO A 858 0.73 -53.40 10.06
N ASP A 859 0.50 -53.29 11.37
CA ASP A 859 1.49 -52.96 12.41
C ASP A 859 2.24 -51.62 12.27
N ALA A 860 2.00 -50.82 11.22
CA ALA A 860 2.76 -49.59 10.99
C ALA A 860 2.51 -48.54 12.09
N CYS A 861 1.24 -48.24 12.38
CA CYS A 861 0.87 -47.29 13.43
C CYS A 861 1.26 -47.77 14.83
N HIS A 862 1.02 -49.05 15.15
CA HIS A 862 1.48 -49.63 16.41
C HIS A 862 3.00 -49.61 16.57
N SER A 863 3.76 -49.72 15.47
CA SER A 863 5.21 -49.60 15.50
C SER A 863 5.66 -48.18 15.83
N VAL A 864 5.03 -47.16 15.22
CA VAL A 864 5.28 -45.75 15.56
C VAL A 864 4.96 -45.49 17.03
N LEU A 865 3.82 -45.98 17.52
CA LEU A 865 3.44 -45.89 18.93
C LEU A 865 4.49 -46.50 19.86
N ALA A 866 4.96 -47.71 19.55
CA ALA A 866 5.98 -48.40 20.34
C ALA A 866 7.30 -47.64 20.33
N ALA A 867 7.69 -47.04 19.20
CA ALA A 867 8.89 -46.22 19.10
C ALA A 867 8.77 -44.92 19.90
N ALA A 868 7.62 -44.25 19.84
CA ALA A 868 7.34 -43.04 20.60
C ALA A 868 7.36 -43.29 22.11
N ARG A 869 6.68 -44.35 22.59
CA ARG A 869 6.70 -44.77 24.00
C ARG A 869 8.12 -45.13 24.46
N LYS A 870 8.88 -45.86 23.64
CA LYS A 870 10.28 -46.21 23.93
C LYS A 870 11.17 -44.96 24.02
N ALA A 871 10.90 -43.94 23.23
CA ALA A 871 11.63 -42.67 23.26
C ALA A 871 11.20 -41.75 24.42
N GLY A 872 10.20 -42.16 25.22
CA GLY A 872 9.69 -41.36 26.34
C GLY A 872 8.98 -40.08 25.87
N ILE A 873 8.27 -40.16 24.74
CA ILE A 873 7.46 -39.03 24.26
C ILE A 873 6.17 -38.98 25.06
N ASP A 874 5.94 -37.88 25.76
CA ASP A 874 4.72 -37.64 26.50
C ASP A 874 3.56 -37.24 25.58
N GLY A 875 2.32 -37.53 25.99
CA GLY A 875 1.12 -37.10 25.27
C GLY A 875 0.82 -37.87 23.99
N VAL A 876 1.41 -39.04 23.77
CA VAL A 876 1.10 -39.93 22.62
C VAL A 876 -0.24 -40.63 22.81
N GLY A 877 -1.05 -40.76 21.76
CA GLY A 877 -2.37 -41.39 21.78
C GLY A 877 -2.34 -42.93 21.79
N GLU A 878 -3.50 -43.55 21.51
CA GLU A 878 -3.68 -45.00 21.62
C GLU A 878 -3.29 -45.78 20.35
N ASP A 879 -3.36 -45.16 19.18
CA ASP A 879 -3.25 -45.86 17.89
C ASP A 879 -1.89 -45.65 17.19
N GLY A 880 -1.17 -44.58 17.56
CA GLY A 880 0.17 -44.28 17.04
C GLY A 880 0.21 -43.47 15.76
N CYS A 881 -0.93 -43.37 15.07
CA CYS A 881 -1.14 -42.50 13.91
C CYS A 881 -2.23 -41.46 14.12
N ASP A 882 -2.89 -41.47 15.27
CA ASP A 882 -3.87 -40.48 15.69
C ASP A 882 -3.26 -39.07 15.81
N GLU A 883 -4.11 -38.04 15.79
CA GLU A 883 -3.70 -36.64 15.84
C GLU A 883 -2.81 -36.33 17.04
N GLN A 884 -3.17 -36.87 18.21
CA GLN A 884 -2.46 -36.64 19.47
C GLN A 884 -1.01 -37.14 19.35
N THR A 885 -0.83 -38.34 18.78
CA THR A 885 0.48 -38.89 18.49
C THR A 885 1.26 -38.03 17.49
N ARG A 886 0.65 -37.60 16.37
CA ARG A 886 1.33 -36.78 15.36
C ARG A 886 1.85 -35.46 15.96
N ALA A 887 1.00 -34.77 16.73
CA ALA A 887 1.37 -33.54 17.40
C ALA A 887 2.54 -33.74 18.39
N ALA A 888 2.50 -34.82 19.18
CA ALA A 888 3.57 -35.17 20.11
C ALA A 888 4.90 -35.47 19.41
N LEU A 889 4.86 -36.17 18.27
CA LEU A 889 6.04 -36.47 17.45
C LEU A 889 6.68 -35.19 16.89
N ILE A 890 5.88 -34.27 16.36
CA ILE A 890 6.36 -32.99 15.82
C ILE A 890 6.99 -32.15 16.94
N ALA A 891 6.30 -32.01 18.08
CA ALA A 891 6.79 -31.25 19.23
C ALA A 891 8.10 -31.84 19.77
N PHE A 892 8.17 -33.16 19.91
CA PHE A 892 9.39 -33.86 20.31
C PHE A 892 10.53 -33.63 19.34
N ALA A 893 10.27 -33.69 18.03
CA ALA A 893 11.29 -33.49 17.02
C ALA A 893 11.87 -32.07 17.04
N LYS A 894 11.00 -31.05 17.12
CA LYS A 894 11.41 -29.64 17.27
C LYS A 894 12.22 -29.41 18.55
N GLY A 895 11.80 -30.00 19.67
CA GLY A 895 12.47 -29.84 20.95
C GLY A 895 13.81 -30.57 21.08
N LYS A 896 13.94 -31.78 20.50
CA LYS A 896 15.17 -32.58 20.56
C LYS A 896 16.16 -32.31 19.43
N GLY A 897 15.72 -31.66 18.34
CA GLY A 897 16.52 -31.44 17.14
C GLY A 897 16.84 -32.72 16.36
N ALA A 898 17.57 -32.57 15.26
CA ALA A 898 17.93 -33.68 14.37
C ALA A 898 18.78 -34.76 15.06
N THR A 899 18.64 -36.00 14.58
CA THR A 899 19.49 -37.13 15.03
C THR A 899 20.85 -37.15 14.32
N GLY A 900 20.92 -36.55 13.12
CA GLY A 900 22.13 -36.53 12.30
C GLY A 900 22.40 -37.84 11.56
N ILE A 901 21.49 -38.82 11.63
CA ILE A 901 21.63 -40.11 10.95
C ILE A 901 21.64 -39.91 9.44
N ASP A 902 20.67 -39.16 8.90
CA ASP A 902 20.62 -38.88 7.46
C ASP A 902 21.85 -38.09 6.99
N ALA A 903 22.25 -37.05 7.72
CA ALA A 903 23.44 -36.26 7.39
C ALA A 903 24.72 -37.12 7.36
N THR A 904 24.84 -38.05 8.31
CA THR A 904 25.98 -38.98 8.38
C THR A 904 25.95 -39.98 7.22
N ALA A 905 24.78 -40.55 6.91
CA ALA A 905 24.60 -41.48 5.80
C ALA A 905 24.91 -40.84 4.45
N ARG A 906 24.44 -39.60 4.23
CA ARG A 906 24.72 -38.83 3.01
C ARG A 906 26.21 -38.54 2.86
N LYS A 907 26.90 -38.15 3.94
CA LYS A 907 28.35 -37.92 3.94
C LYS A 907 29.15 -39.17 3.63
N ALA A 908 28.80 -40.31 4.22
CA ALA A 908 29.46 -41.58 3.92
C ALA A 908 29.26 -42.00 2.45
N ALA A 909 28.02 -41.89 1.95
CA ALA A 909 27.70 -42.20 0.55
C ALA A 909 28.43 -41.27 -0.44
N ALA A 910 28.63 -39.99 -0.09
CA ALA A 910 29.37 -39.05 -0.93
C ALA A 910 30.82 -39.52 -1.19
N GLU A 911 31.51 -40.02 -0.17
CA GLU A 911 32.88 -40.54 -0.30
C GLU A 911 32.94 -41.85 -1.10
N GLU A 912 31.93 -42.72 -0.95
CA GLU A 912 31.79 -43.92 -1.77
C GLU A 912 31.57 -43.56 -3.27
N ILE A 913 30.74 -42.55 -3.55
CA ILE A 913 30.48 -42.07 -4.91
C ILE A 913 31.75 -41.47 -5.53
N LYS A 914 32.50 -40.63 -4.80
CA LYS A 914 33.80 -40.09 -5.26
C LYS A 914 34.78 -41.21 -5.61
N THR A 915 34.84 -42.24 -4.78
CA THR A 915 35.73 -43.38 -5.00
C THR A 915 35.36 -44.14 -6.28
N LEU A 916 34.06 -44.36 -6.52
CA LEU A 916 33.56 -45.02 -7.73
C LEU A 916 33.79 -44.20 -9.00
N ASP A 917 33.66 -42.87 -8.92
CA ASP A 917 33.95 -41.97 -10.02
C ASP A 917 35.45 -41.95 -10.37
N ALA A 918 36.32 -41.86 -9.36
CA ALA A 918 37.77 -41.92 -9.54
C ALA A 918 38.26 -43.27 -10.10
N GLN A 919 37.59 -44.38 -9.75
CA GLN A 919 37.85 -45.70 -10.33
C GLN A 919 37.34 -45.83 -11.77
N ALA A 920 36.40 -44.98 -12.19
CA ALA A 920 35.87 -44.96 -13.55
C ALA A 920 36.72 -44.10 -14.51
N ALA A 921 37.47 -43.13 -13.96
CA ALA A 921 38.38 -42.25 -14.70
C ALA A 921 39.77 -42.88 -14.97
N LYS A 922 40.06 -44.02 -14.34
CA LYS A 922 41.22 -44.89 -14.62
C LYS A 922 40.77 -46.05 -15.50
#